data_AF-A0AA47N6Y6-F1
#
_entry.id   AF-A0AA47N6Y6-F1
#
_cell.length_a   1.000
_cell.length_b   1.000
_cell.length_c   1.000
_cell.angle_alpha   90.00
_cell.angle_beta   90.00
_cell.angle_gamma   90.00
#
_symmetry.space_group_name_H-M   'P 1'
#
loop_
_entity.id
_entity.type
_entity.pdbx_description
1 polymer ?
#
loop_
_entity_poly.entity_id
_entity_poly.type
_entity_poly.pdbx_seq_one_letter_code
_entity_poly.pdbx_strand_id
1 'polypeptide(L)'
;MENVGLWNDFPLKLSSKHYLPLWNNDDPEGEQWLPQRATPDLPLDVSRIILLCDLEASLGNTWGCLPLLVRVIHKSRLRYYGKCDITDVKKKVDYPYMAYFEVADQSGTMSLVLWNELCLDWYHSLHNYSVRDSYPSRSRPQMDHHRLRIFGSKEISLNRRNAVSVLTVVPQKNLPVQRGLPDVAYKFTCRSELKSLADNTACDVIGLVTFVGRVQRIRCPYDKGPEKFWTYRWVHALDGSSHRPFILEIFSSSQPDIFHSICPMTYLVCTQMRVCRGQGSSTPFLTSSCETEIYITGCHRGQPYVCDPRVKDFIQWTKTLKDGAILEKTAMGGHYCYPPAPPVFTQPMESGSVQVALVAAGDLQREVQSLQYREHKRLAIQGFIAAVRYVERPHDTEPSTGEAQVAGAASSGTSEALAERTASDHRDNGTSGGQTAPAGGATSPRSYMTRAKMRKRLARVSTTPVRPQDSSSESESESESETSAMGSTSQEGLVESNHDPAELSQLLRWESSDWSRQRQELSTHLFGDRLHQDSLTRKFSFEDRSALLRWSGLPPSHWTPDQPSETLPPVACSGYYHITILGINQQVAVDAAFCPVMSSEDPRAKGLPLDPHGNSLLSCLSTGFLCPLGDPAPPDLHINLPSPEEIFQTVGELEGTHLVCLLDLCHLGGDRVEILLNKVYQVT
;
A
#
# COMPACT_ATOMS: atom_id res chain seq x y z
N MET A 1 37.23 12.60 33.43
CA MET A 1 36.70 12.93 32.09
C MET A 1 36.66 11.64 31.32
N GLU A 2 35.52 10.95 31.34
CA GLU A 2 35.34 9.73 30.53
C GLU A 2 34.53 10.09 29.29
N ASN A 3 34.97 9.55 28.16
CA ASN A 3 34.54 9.97 26.84
C ASN A 3 33.29 9.18 26.44
N VAL A 4 32.09 9.72 26.70
CA VAL A 4 30.82 9.10 26.30
C VAL A 4 30.62 9.28 24.80
N GLY A 5 31.33 8.46 24.03
CA GLY A 5 31.24 8.38 22.57
C GLY A 5 30.00 7.64 22.10
N LEU A 6 28.81 8.18 22.41
CA LEU A 6 27.62 7.87 21.63
C LEU A 6 27.63 8.76 20.39
N TRP A 7 27.95 8.15 19.24
CA TRP A 7 27.68 8.75 17.93
C TRP A 7 26.17 8.75 17.72
N ASN A 8 25.49 9.72 18.34
CA ASN A 8 24.10 10.00 18.01
C ASN A 8 24.08 10.56 16.59
N ASP A 9 23.59 9.79 15.63
CA ASP A 9 23.25 10.29 14.31
C ASP A 9 22.24 11.43 14.48
N PHE A 10 22.70 12.65 14.25
CA PHE A 10 21.89 13.86 14.22
C PHE A 10 22.03 14.55 12.85
N PRO A 11 20.98 15.22 12.34
CA PRO A 11 21.04 15.89 11.04
C PRO A 11 22.20 16.89 10.91
N LEU A 12 23.11 16.63 9.96
CA LEU A 12 24.39 17.36 9.82
C LEU A 12 24.28 18.87 9.54
N LYS A 13 23.15 19.37 9.03
CA LYS A 13 23.02 20.74 8.50
C LYS A 13 22.25 21.74 9.36
N LEU A 14 21.51 21.28 10.35
CA LEU A 14 20.71 22.12 11.25
C LEU A 14 20.77 21.47 12.63
N SER A 15 20.83 22.26 13.71
CA SER A 15 20.82 21.79 15.10
C SER A 15 19.47 21.19 15.55
N SER A 16 18.79 20.47 14.65
CA SER A 16 17.64 19.62 14.92
C SER A 16 18.10 18.36 15.64
N LYS A 17 17.26 17.82 16.52
CA LYS A 17 17.51 16.54 17.19
C LYS A 17 16.69 15.39 16.58
N HIS A 18 15.93 15.65 15.51
CA HIS A 18 15.11 14.66 14.81
C HIS A 18 15.35 14.69 13.30
N TYR A 19 15.16 13.54 12.66
CA TYR A 19 15.01 13.41 11.22
C TYR A 19 13.54 13.51 10.83
N LEU A 20 13.29 13.94 9.59
CA LEU A 20 12.01 13.79 8.92
C LEU A 20 12.24 12.89 7.70
N PRO A 21 11.43 11.83 7.52
CA PRO A 21 11.48 11.04 6.30
C PRO A 21 11.29 11.92 5.06
N LEU A 22 12.06 11.64 4.01
CA LEU A 22 11.96 12.36 2.74
C LEU A 22 10.52 12.29 2.21
N TRP A 23 9.87 13.46 2.15
CA TRP A 23 8.51 13.68 1.67
C TRP A 23 7.38 13.09 2.55
N ASN A 24 7.66 12.70 3.79
CA ASN A 24 6.62 12.28 4.74
C ASN A 24 6.95 12.78 6.14
N ASN A 25 6.18 13.77 6.60
CA ASN A 25 6.44 14.43 7.89
C ASN A 25 5.67 13.79 9.06
N ASP A 26 4.71 12.88 8.80
CA ASP A 26 3.83 12.31 9.84
C ASP A 26 4.41 11.03 10.47
N ASP A 27 5.38 10.39 9.82
CA ASP A 27 6.06 9.21 10.35
C ASP A 27 7.32 9.59 11.16
N PRO A 28 7.48 9.05 12.37
CA PRO A 28 8.69 9.23 13.17
C PRO A 28 9.86 8.38 12.65
N GLU A 29 11.09 8.89 12.74
CA GLU A 29 12.32 8.19 12.30
C GLU A 29 13.50 8.35 13.29
N GLY A 30 14.34 7.31 13.39
CA GLY A 30 15.53 7.23 14.24
C GLY A 30 15.34 6.46 15.55
N GLU A 31 16.44 5.95 16.13
CA GLU A 31 16.44 5.06 17.31
C GLU A 31 15.75 5.65 18.55
N GLN A 32 15.69 6.97 18.65
CA GLN A 32 14.97 7.74 19.67
C GLN A 32 13.48 7.40 19.79
N TRP A 33 12.86 6.83 18.76
CA TRP A 33 11.47 6.36 18.77
C TRP A 33 11.32 4.89 19.13
N LEU A 34 12.42 4.14 19.24
CA LEU A 34 12.37 2.77 19.76
C LEU A 34 11.97 2.83 21.24
N PRO A 35 11.00 2.00 21.69
CA PRO A 35 10.48 2.09 23.05
C PRO A 35 11.57 1.75 24.09
N GLN A 36 12.10 2.78 24.76
CA GLN A 36 13.06 2.63 25.84
C GLN A 36 12.39 2.52 27.21
N ARG A 37 12.96 1.61 28.03
CA ARG A 37 12.71 1.36 29.47
C ARG A 37 11.37 0.73 29.85
N ALA A 38 11.48 -0.22 30.78
CA ALA A 38 10.38 -0.61 31.65
C ALA A 38 10.14 0.49 32.70
N THR A 39 8.88 0.83 32.94
CA THR A 39 8.49 1.67 34.08
C THR A 39 8.73 0.91 35.39
N PRO A 40 9.38 1.49 36.42
CA PRO A 40 9.47 0.85 37.72
C PRO A 40 8.07 0.66 38.33
N ASP A 41 7.81 -0.51 38.93
CA ASP A 41 6.58 -0.80 39.69
C ASP A 41 6.57 0.07 40.97
N LEU A 42 6.13 1.31 40.84
CA LEU A 42 5.93 2.25 41.95
C LEU A 42 4.56 1.96 42.62
N PRO A 43 4.49 1.87 43.96
CA PRO A 43 3.20 1.76 44.65
C PRO A 43 2.43 3.07 44.49
N LEU A 44 1.30 3.00 43.79
CA LEU A 44 0.46 4.16 43.48
C LEU A 44 -0.59 4.40 44.57
N ASP A 45 -0.51 5.55 45.24
CA ASP A 45 -1.62 6.01 46.08
C ASP A 45 -2.78 6.52 45.21
N VAL A 46 -3.73 5.63 44.95
CA VAL A 46 -4.97 5.93 44.23
C VAL A 46 -6.04 6.59 45.11
N SER A 47 -5.79 6.81 46.40
CA SER A 47 -6.84 7.18 47.38
C SER A 47 -7.55 8.50 47.08
N ARG A 48 -6.90 9.42 46.35
CA ARG A 48 -7.45 10.75 46.01
C ARG A 48 -7.29 11.03 44.51
N ILE A 49 -8.26 10.58 43.71
CA ILE A 49 -8.31 10.82 42.25
C ILE A 49 -9.47 11.78 41.94
N ILE A 50 -9.30 12.67 40.96
CA ILE A 50 -10.36 13.51 40.39
C ILE A 50 -10.99 12.84 39.17
N LEU A 51 -12.31 13.00 38.98
CA LEU A 51 -13.02 12.49 37.80
C LEU A 51 -13.05 13.53 36.66
N LEU A 52 -13.24 13.07 35.42
CA LEU A 52 -13.31 13.93 34.24
C LEU A 52 -14.49 14.91 34.27
N CYS A 53 -15.62 14.54 34.88
CA CYS A 53 -16.75 15.46 35.10
C CYS A 53 -16.41 16.62 36.05
N ASP A 54 -15.66 16.35 37.12
CA ASP A 54 -15.28 17.36 38.12
C ASP A 54 -14.20 18.28 37.53
N LEU A 55 -13.32 17.70 36.72
CA LEU A 55 -12.32 18.42 35.93
C LEU A 55 -12.98 19.36 34.90
N GLU A 56 -14.03 18.90 34.19
CA GLU A 56 -14.86 19.78 33.34
C GLU A 56 -15.45 20.93 34.16
N ALA A 57 -16.12 20.62 35.28
CA ALA A 57 -16.82 21.60 36.11
C ALA A 57 -15.90 22.62 36.82
N SER A 58 -14.62 22.32 37.02
CA SER A 58 -13.66 23.20 37.71
C SER A 58 -13.32 24.48 36.90
N LEU A 59 -14.09 25.56 37.09
CA LEU A 59 -13.74 26.88 36.53
C LEU A 59 -12.64 27.55 37.37
N GLY A 60 -11.48 27.79 36.77
CA GLY A 60 -10.50 28.81 37.19
C GLY A 60 -9.86 28.69 38.59
N ASN A 61 -10.24 27.69 39.39
CA ASN A 61 -9.83 27.57 40.78
C ASN A 61 -8.62 26.65 40.93
N THR A 62 -7.59 27.11 41.63
CA THR A 62 -6.37 26.35 41.95
C THR A 62 -6.61 25.30 43.04
N TRP A 63 -7.42 24.29 42.74
CA TRP A 63 -7.43 23.06 43.52
C TRP A 63 -6.12 22.30 43.25
N GLY A 64 -5.41 21.93 44.32
CA GLY A 64 -4.14 21.22 44.22
C GLY A 64 -4.30 19.95 43.38
N CYS A 65 -3.41 19.78 42.39
CA CYS A 65 -3.57 18.81 41.31
C CYS A 65 -3.72 17.38 41.82
N LEU A 66 -4.96 16.90 41.94
CA LEU A 66 -5.24 15.49 42.20
C LEU A 66 -4.87 14.66 40.97
N PRO A 67 -4.29 13.46 41.14
CA PRO A 67 -4.02 12.57 40.03
C PRO A 67 -5.32 12.17 39.29
N LEU A 68 -5.18 11.93 37.99
CA LEU A 68 -6.23 11.39 37.12
C LEU A 68 -5.94 9.91 36.87
N LEU A 69 -6.96 9.06 36.97
CA LEU A 69 -6.90 7.66 36.60
C LEU A 69 -7.93 7.39 35.52
N VAL A 70 -7.46 6.91 34.38
CA VAL A 70 -8.19 6.94 33.11
C VAL A 70 -7.61 5.90 32.16
N ARG A 71 -8.45 5.35 31.28
CA ARG A 71 -8.01 4.48 30.19
C ARG A 71 -7.84 5.27 28.90
N VAL A 72 -6.80 4.95 28.11
CA VAL A 72 -6.79 5.31 26.69
C VAL A 72 -7.87 4.48 25.98
N ILE A 73 -8.88 5.15 25.43
CA ILE A 73 -9.89 4.52 24.58
C ILE A 73 -9.51 4.67 23.11
N HIS A 74 -8.80 5.76 22.78
CA HIS A 74 -8.39 6.06 21.42
C HIS A 74 -7.02 6.77 21.37
N LYS A 75 -6.20 6.50 20.35
CA LYS A 75 -4.94 7.18 20.04
C LYS A 75 -4.91 7.59 18.56
N SER A 76 -4.49 8.83 18.25
CA SER A 76 -4.29 9.29 16.87
C SER A 76 -2.88 8.96 16.35
N ARG A 77 -2.69 9.09 15.04
CA ARG A 77 -1.34 9.25 14.46
C ARG A 77 -0.61 10.47 15.05
N LEU A 78 0.72 10.47 15.03
CA LEU A 78 1.52 11.68 15.29
C LEU A 78 1.25 12.72 14.20
N ARG A 79 1.45 13.98 14.56
CA ARG A 79 1.40 15.11 13.62
C ARG A 79 2.65 15.96 13.86
N TYR A 80 3.42 16.19 12.81
CA TYR A 80 4.53 17.13 12.84
C TYR A 80 4.02 18.55 12.59
N TYR A 81 4.35 19.48 13.48
CA TYR A 81 3.94 20.88 13.39
C TYR A 81 5.13 21.86 13.26
N GLY A 82 6.35 21.33 13.21
CA GLY A 82 7.56 22.15 13.07
C GLY A 82 7.63 22.92 11.76
N LYS A 83 8.39 24.02 11.77
CA LYS A 83 8.69 24.82 10.58
C LYS A 83 10.20 24.80 10.34
N CYS A 84 10.60 24.57 9.10
CA CYS A 84 12.01 24.50 8.72
C CYS A 84 12.73 25.84 8.87
N ASP A 85 12.02 26.95 8.68
CA ASP A 85 12.59 28.30 8.55
C ASP A 85 12.73 29.06 9.88
N ILE A 86 12.71 28.37 11.03
CA ILE A 86 12.86 29.00 12.35
C ILE A 86 14.32 29.38 12.59
N THR A 87 14.67 30.59 12.19
CA THR A 87 15.98 31.24 12.46
C THR A 87 16.12 31.70 13.92
N ASP A 88 15.02 31.92 14.63
CA ASP A 88 15.02 32.28 16.05
C ASP A 88 15.24 31.03 16.94
N VAL A 89 16.49 30.85 17.37
CA VAL A 89 16.91 29.75 18.25
C VAL A 89 16.04 29.63 19.52
N LYS A 90 15.48 30.73 20.04
CA LYS A 90 14.63 30.70 21.25
C LYS A 90 13.24 30.11 21.00
N LYS A 91 12.79 30.06 19.75
CA LYS A 91 11.52 29.45 19.33
C LYS A 91 11.67 28.02 18.81
N LYS A 92 12.90 27.52 18.73
CA LYS A 92 13.17 26.15 18.27
C LYS A 92 12.61 25.12 19.27
N VAL A 93 11.91 24.14 18.72
CA VAL A 93 11.42 22.97 19.45
C VAL A 93 12.21 21.78 18.93
N ASP A 94 12.84 21.04 19.85
CA ASP A 94 13.74 19.94 19.48
C ASP A 94 13.03 18.80 18.75
N TYR A 95 11.76 18.56 19.08
CA TYR A 95 10.90 17.51 18.54
C TYR A 95 9.48 18.04 18.36
N PRO A 96 9.15 18.83 17.33
CA PRO A 96 7.84 19.50 17.21
C PRO A 96 6.76 18.55 16.67
N TYR A 97 6.45 17.53 17.48
CA TYR A 97 5.38 16.58 17.28
C TYR A 97 4.25 16.80 18.28
N MET A 98 3.05 16.39 17.88
CA MET A 98 1.90 16.28 18.77
C MET A 98 1.10 15.01 18.45
N ALA A 99 0.43 14.46 19.46
CA ALA A 99 -0.49 13.32 19.29
C ALA A 99 -1.73 13.50 20.17
N TYR A 100 -2.89 13.14 19.63
CA TYR A 100 -4.17 13.23 20.33
C TYR A 100 -4.62 11.86 20.85
N PHE A 101 -5.25 11.85 22.01
CA PHE A 101 -5.82 10.66 22.63
C PHE A 101 -7.22 10.99 23.13
N GLU A 102 -8.16 10.05 23.05
CA GLU A 102 -9.44 10.17 23.75
C GLU A 102 -9.45 9.17 24.90
N VAL A 103 -9.80 9.67 26.08
CA VAL A 103 -9.39 9.11 27.35
C VAL A 103 -10.54 9.20 28.34
N ALA A 104 -10.74 8.14 29.11
CA ALA A 104 -12.02 7.92 29.79
C ALA A 104 -11.90 7.37 31.21
N ASP A 105 -12.89 7.75 32.02
CA ASP A 105 -13.20 7.17 33.32
C ASP A 105 -14.70 6.81 33.38
N GLN A 106 -15.19 6.49 34.58
CA GLN A 106 -16.61 6.19 34.84
C GLN A 106 -17.57 7.37 34.59
N SER A 107 -17.08 8.62 34.46
CA SER A 107 -17.89 9.82 34.27
C SER A 107 -18.05 10.21 32.79
N GLY A 108 -17.11 9.83 31.93
CA GLY A 108 -17.17 10.09 30.50
C GLY A 108 -15.82 10.03 29.80
N THR A 109 -15.72 10.75 28.69
CA THR A 109 -14.55 10.87 27.81
C THR A 109 -14.11 12.32 27.72
N MET A 110 -12.81 12.56 27.80
CA MET A 110 -12.19 13.86 27.54
C MET A 110 -11.08 13.66 26.52
N SER A 111 -10.70 14.74 25.86
CA SER A 111 -9.61 14.74 24.88
C SER A 111 -8.28 15.05 25.55
N LEU A 112 -7.20 14.49 25.02
CA LEU A 112 -5.84 14.76 25.43
C LEU A 112 -4.95 15.12 24.24
N VAL A 113 -3.92 15.93 24.48
CA VAL A 113 -2.81 16.22 23.56
C VAL A 113 -1.48 16.01 24.27
N LEU A 114 -0.59 15.22 23.68
CA LEU A 114 0.84 15.24 24.01
C LEU A 114 1.59 16.17 23.08
N TRP A 115 2.58 16.85 23.64
CA TRP A 115 3.45 17.76 22.92
C TRP A 115 4.92 17.40 23.12
N ASN A 116 5.64 17.55 22.01
CA ASN A 116 7.09 17.69 21.95
C ASN A 116 7.87 16.42 22.32
N GLU A 117 8.88 16.53 23.19
CA GLU A 117 9.64 15.41 23.72
C GLU A 117 8.76 14.36 24.45
N LEU A 118 7.57 14.73 24.94
CA LEU A 118 6.59 13.76 25.47
C LEU A 118 5.93 12.92 24.35
N CYS A 119 6.17 13.18 23.08
CA CYS A 119 5.84 12.22 22.03
C CYS A 119 6.88 11.09 21.98
N LEU A 120 8.19 11.37 22.18
CA LEU A 120 9.24 10.35 22.14
C LEU A 120 9.13 9.36 23.29
N ASP A 121 9.08 9.88 24.53
CA ASP A 121 9.10 9.08 25.78
C ASP A 121 7.99 8.01 25.84
N TRP A 122 6.93 8.23 25.05
CA TRP A 122 5.57 7.99 25.48
C TRP A 122 4.67 7.55 24.32
N TYR A 123 4.79 8.03 23.08
CA TYR A 123 3.87 7.66 21.98
C TYR A 123 3.78 6.13 21.71
N HIS A 124 4.87 5.41 21.93
CA HIS A 124 4.95 3.94 21.81
C HIS A 124 4.71 3.18 23.13
N SER A 125 4.61 3.86 24.28
CA SER A 125 4.59 3.28 25.64
C SER A 125 3.45 3.80 26.55
N LEU A 126 2.60 4.70 26.03
CA LEU A 126 1.71 5.57 26.82
C LEU A 126 0.51 4.92 27.48
N HIS A 127 0.37 5.23 28.78
CA HIS A 127 -0.90 5.22 29.50
C HIS A 127 -0.97 6.35 30.61
N ASN A 128 -0.96 7.66 30.24
CA ASN A 128 -1.61 8.84 30.93
C ASN A 128 -0.93 9.60 32.15
N TYR A 129 -1.31 10.85 32.59
CA TYR A 129 -1.26 12.22 31.95
C TYR A 129 -1.53 13.49 32.86
N SER A 130 -1.59 14.74 32.31
CA SER A 130 -2.03 16.02 32.95
C SER A 130 -2.67 17.11 32.01
N VAL A 131 -3.38 18.13 32.54
CA VAL A 131 -4.55 18.86 31.91
C VAL A 131 -4.37 20.34 31.46
N ARG A 132 -5.15 20.84 30.45
CA ARG A 132 -5.43 22.28 30.12
C ARG A 132 -6.86 22.52 29.51
N ASP A 133 -7.04 23.57 28.68
CA ASP A 133 -8.26 23.95 27.93
C ASP A 133 -8.17 23.58 26.43
N SER A 134 -9.31 23.41 25.73
CA SER A 134 -9.37 22.76 24.40
C SER A 134 -9.07 23.63 23.18
N TYR A 135 -8.54 23.00 22.12
CA TYR A 135 -8.41 23.60 20.79
C TYR A 135 -9.62 23.26 19.89
N PRO A 136 -10.33 24.25 19.32
CA PRO A 136 -11.64 24.02 18.71
C PRO A 136 -11.62 23.45 17.27
N SER A 137 -10.48 23.44 16.57
CA SER A 137 -10.41 23.03 15.15
C SER A 137 -9.64 21.72 14.96
N ARG A 138 -10.31 20.57 15.13
CA ARG A 138 -9.75 19.24 14.84
C ARG A 138 -10.82 18.18 14.55
N SER A 139 -10.43 17.13 13.82
CA SER A 139 -11.17 15.86 13.73
C SER A 139 -11.23 15.17 15.10
N ARG A 140 -12.26 14.34 15.30
CA ARG A 140 -12.41 13.47 16.47
C ARG A 140 -12.82 12.05 16.01
N PRO A 141 -12.39 10.99 16.71
CA PRO A 141 -12.85 9.62 16.41
C PRO A 141 -14.35 9.52 16.64
N GLN A 142 -15.03 8.63 15.91
CA GLN A 142 -16.44 8.37 16.16
C GLN A 142 -16.56 7.36 17.31
N MET A 143 -17.15 7.79 18.43
CA MET A 143 -17.14 7.07 19.69
C MET A 143 -18.54 6.71 20.22
N ASP A 144 -19.60 6.98 19.46
CA ASP A 144 -21.01 6.85 19.88
C ASP A 144 -21.34 5.48 20.51
N HIS A 145 -20.67 4.42 20.08
CA HIS A 145 -20.84 3.06 20.58
C HIS A 145 -20.40 2.86 22.03
N HIS A 146 -19.51 3.69 22.55
CA HIS A 146 -19.11 3.65 23.96
C HIS A 146 -20.21 4.16 24.90
N ARG A 147 -21.18 4.95 24.40
CA ARG A 147 -22.27 5.57 25.18
C ARG A 147 -21.80 6.42 26.38
N LEU A 148 -20.54 6.85 26.37
CA LEU A 148 -19.95 7.73 27.37
C LEU A 148 -20.27 9.19 27.06
N ARG A 149 -20.45 10.02 28.08
CA ARG A 149 -20.56 11.48 27.91
C ARG A 149 -19.24 12.03 27.33
N ILE A 150 -19.33 12.98 26.40
CA ILE A 150 -18.16 13.64 25.80
C ILE A 150 -17.99 15.02 26.42
N PHE A 151 -16.85 15.22 27.10
CA PHE A 151 -16.43 16.50 27.67
C PHE A 151 -15.62 17.27 26.63
N GLY A 152 -16.30 17.98 25.74
CA GLY A 152 -15.67 18.72 24.62
C GLY A 152 -15.12 20.10 24.97
N SER A 153 -15.50 20.65 26.14
CA SER A 153 -15.24 22.02 26.58
C SER A 153 -13.79 22.31 26.99
N LYS A 154 -13.02 21.27 27.34
CA LYS A 154 -11.61 21.33 27.78
C LYS A 154 -10.80 20.18 27.17
N GLU A 155 -9.47 20.31 27.13
CA GLU A 155 -8.58 19.23 26.67
C GLU A 155 -7.31 19.13 27.49
N ILE A 156 -6.89 17.90 27.72
CA ILE A 156 -5.84 17.55 28.64
C ILE A 156 -4.49 17.71 27.93
N SER A 157 -3.76 18.80 28.18
CA SER A 157 -2.57 19.14 27.39
C SER A 157 -1.26 18.94 28.16
N LEU A 158 -0.46 17.99 27.68
CA LEU A 158 0.79 17.51 28.26
C LEU A 158 2.02 18.17 27.63
N ASN A 159 2.79 18.95 28.39
CA ASN A 159 4.01 19.59 27.91
C ASN A 159 5.02 19.89 29.04
N ARG A 160 6.22 19.29 28.99
CA ARG A 160 7.27 19.48 30.02
C ARG A 160 7.65 20.95 30.24
N ARG A 161 7.54 21.80 29.21
CA ARG A 161 7.98 23.20 29.27
C ARG A 161 7.14 24.06 30.21
N ASN A 162 5.92 23.65 30.54
CA ASN A 162 4.99 24.47 31.33
C ASN A 162 4.56 23.85 32.67
N ALA A 163 4.80 22.55 32.88
CA ALA A 163 4.66 21.85 34.15
C ALA A 163 5.43 20.52 34.11
N VAL A 164 5.88 20.03 35.27
CA VAL A 164 6.41 18.65 35.36
C VAL A 164 5.25 17.68 35.34
N SER A 165 4.77 17.33 34.16
CA SER A 165 3.77 16.29 33.96
C SER A 165 4.33 14.93 34.36
N VAL A 166 3.84 14.38 35.48
CA VAL A 166 4.15 13.01 35.90
C VAL A 166 3.14 12.07 35.24
N LEU A 167 3.65 11.06 34.53
CA LEU A 167 2.86 10.00 33.90
C LEU A 167 3.24 8.66 34.51
N THR A 168 2.28 7.74 34.66
CA THR A 168 2.57 6.38 35.15
C THR A 168 1.58 5.37 34.58
N VAL A 169 2.11 4.39 33.85
CA VAL A 169 1.33 3.24 33.36
C VAL A 169 0.93 2.36 34.54
N VAL A 170 -0.37 2.16 34.73
CA VAL A 170 -0.89 1.27 35.78
C VAL A 170 -1.22 -0.10 35.18
N PRO A 171 -0.51 -1.18 35.53
CA PRO A 171 -0.89 -2.52 35.08
C PRO A 171 -2.29 -2.88 35.55
N GLN A 172 -3.12 -3.49 34.68
CA GLN A 172 -4.52 -3.81 35.02
C GLN A 172 -4.64 -4.71 36.28
N LYS A 173 -3.65 -5.59 36.53
CA LYS A 173 -3.51 -6.39 37.75
C LYS A 173 -3.42 -5.56 39.06
N ASN A 174 -2.98 -4.30 38.98
CA ASN A 174 -2.78 -3.41 40.11
C ASN A 174 -3.97 -2.45 40.32
N LEU A 175 -5.01 -2.51 39.47
CA LEU A 175 -6.20 -1.66 39.58
C LEU A 175 -7.24 -2.28 40.52
N PRO A 176 -7.76 -1.54 41.53
CA PRO A 176 -8.87 -2.02 42.34
C PRO A 176 -10.12 -2.22 41.47
N VAL A 177 -10.74 -3.41 41.55
CA VAL A 177 -11.94 -3.79 40.77
C VAL A 177 -13.08 -2.77 40.89
N GLN A 178 -13.19 -2.10 42.04
CA GLN A 178 -14.19 -1.07 42.33
C GLN A 178 -14.02 0.26 41.55
N ARG A 179 -12.91 0.47 40.82
CA ARG A 179 -12.60 1.74 40.11
C ARG A 179 -13.18 1.84 38.69
N GLY A 180 -13.75 0.76 38.14
CA GLY A 180 -14.66 0.81 36.99
C GLY A 180 -14.19 1.55 35.74
N LEU A 181 -12.90 1.52 35.37
CA LEU A 181 -12.45 2.15 34.11
C LEU A 181 -13.11 1.46 32.89
N PRO A 182 -13.77 2.21 31.99
CA PRO A 182 -14.48 1.64 30.86
C PRO A 182 -13.53 0.85 29.95
N ASP A 183 -14.01 -0.26 29.37
CA ASP A 183 -13.23 -1.05 28.42
C ASP A 183 -13.18 -0.41 27.03
N VAL A 184 -12.13 -0.74 26.26
CA VAL A 184 -11.99 -0.30 24.87
C VAL A 184 -12.96 -1.12 24.01
N ALA A 185 -13.93 -0.44 23.39
CA ALA A 185 -14.92 -1.08 22.54
C ALA A 185 -14.59 -0.85 21.05
N TYR A 186 -14.73 -1.91 20.26
CA TYR A 186 -14.52 -1.91 18.82
C TYR A 186 -15.85 -2.15 18.10
N LYS A 187 -15.92 -1.70 16.85
CA LYS A 187 -17.07 -1.80 15.96
C LYS A 187 -16.64 -2.54 14.68
N PHE A 188 -16.22 -3.80 14.86
CA PHE A 188 -15.87 -4.67 13.74
C PHE A 188 -17.07 -4.80 12.80
N THR A 189 -16.84 -4.53 11.52
CA THR A 189 -17.84 -4.61 10.45
C THR A 189 -17.41 -5.71 9.49
N CYS A 190 -18.34 -6.56 9.06
CA CYS A 190 -18.07 -7.60 8.08
C CYS A 190 -18.29 -7.06 6.66
N ARG A 191 -17.61 -7.65 5.68
CA ARG A 191 -17.61 -7.18 4.30
C ARG A 191 -18.98 -7.24 3.62
N SER A 192 -19.81 -8.19 4.00
CA SER A 192 -21.22 -8.28 3.61
C SER A 192 -22.05 -7.07 4.06
N GLU A 193 -21.79 -6.56 5.27
CA GLU A 193 -22.52 -5.45 5.90
C GLU A 193 -22.04 -4.07 5.41
N LEU A 194 -20.81 -3.94 4.93
CA LEU A 194 -20.23 -2.66 4.51
C LEU A 194 -21.13 -1.89 3.51
N LYS A 195 -21.95 -2.60 2.71
CA LYS A 195 -22.92 -2.01 1.79
C LYS A 195 -24.09 -1.26 2.46
N SER A 196 -24.37 -1.46 3.76
CA SER A 196 -25.44 -0.74 4.48
C SER A 196 -24.96 0.46 5.30
N LEU A 197 -23.65 0.58 5.57
CA LEU A 197 -23.11 1.71 6.35
C LEU A 197 -23.16 3.03 5.56
N ALA A 198 -23.60 4.12 6.20
CA ALA A 198 -23.61 5.44 5.59
C ALA A 198 -22.18 5.94 5.26
N ASP A 199 -22.06 6.87 4.31
CA ASP A 199 -20.79 7.51 3.98
C ASP A 199 -20.14 8.18 5.20
N ASN A 200 -18.82 8.22 5.25
CA ASN A 200 -17.99 8.75 6.36
C ASN A 200 -18.19 8.10 7.74
N THR A 201 -19.02 7.04 7.85
CA THR A 201 -19.18 6.24 9.07
C THR A 201 -17.84 5.61 9.44
N ALA A 202 -17.46 5.65 10.72
CA ALA A 202 -16.31 4.88 11.20
C ALA A 202 -16.67 3.41 11.46
N CYS A 203 -15.73 2.52 11.10
CA CYS A 203 -15.78 1.09 11.41
C CYS A 203 -14.38 0.53 11.63
N ASP A 204 -14.31 -0.60 12.33
CA ASP A 204 -13.11 -1.42 12.44
C ASP A 204 -13.25 -2.63 11.51
N VAL A 205 -12.14 -3.12 10.95
CA VAL A 205 -12.13 -4.29 10.07
C VAL A 205 -10.97 -5.22 10.36
N ILE A 206 -11.18 -6.50 10.09
CA ILE A 206 -10.13 -7.53 10.05
C ILE A 206 -10.28 -8.35 8.77
N GLY A 207 -9.16 -8.68 8.13
CA GLY A 207 -9.16 -9.50 6.92
C GLY A 207 -7.82 -10.17 6.65
N LEU A 208 -7.87 -11.22 5.82
CA LEU A 208 -6.71 -11.88 5.23
C LEU A 208 -6.35 -11.15 3.94
N VAL A 209 -5.17 -10.55 3.90
CA VAL A 209 -4.69 -9.76 2.75
C VAL A 209 -4.48 -10.66 1.53
N THR A 210 -5.05 -10.28 0.40
CA THR A 210 -4.87 -10.96 -0.90
C THR A 210 -4.11 -10.11 -1.91
N PHE A 211 -4.32 -8.79 -1.93
CA PHE A 211 -3.62 -7.86 -2.82
C PHE A 211 -3.01 -6.70 -2.04
N VAL A 212 -1.80 -6.28 -2.45
CA VAL A 212 -1.12 -5.08 -1.92
C VAL A 212 -0.47 -4.29 -3.06
N GLY A 213 -1.03 -3.13 -3.36
CA GLY A 213 -0.58 -2.23 -4.43
C GLY A 213 0.78 -1.57 -4.17
N ARG A 214 1.33 -0.93 -5.20
CA ARG A 214 2.53 -0.08 -5.09
C ARG A 214 2.30 1.09 -4.13
N VAL A 215 3.37 1.56 -3.48
CA VAL A 215 3.31 2.78 -2.66
C VAL A 215 3.25 4.02 -3.58
N GLN A 216 2.34 4.92 -3.27
CA GLN A 216 2.12 6.19 -3.97
C GLN A 216 2.06 7.34 -2.94
N ARG A 217 2.07 8.58 -3.44
CA ARG A 217 1.93 9.79 -2.64
C ARG A 217 0.91 10.72 -3.25
N ILE A 218 0.16 11.43 -2.42
CA ILE A 218 -0.65 12.57 -2.85
C ILE A 218 -0.24 13.82 -2.09
N ARG A 219 -0.28 14.97 -2.78
CA ARG A 219 -0.01 16.28 -2.19
C ARG A 219 -1.12 16.65 -1.21
N CYS A 220 -0.76 17.12 -0.01
CA CYS A 220 -1.73 17.56 0.99
C CYS A 220 -2.52 18.79 0.48
N PRO A 221 -3.84 18.69 0.27
CA PRO A 221 -4.59 19.75 -0.42
C PRO A 221 -4.89 20.99 0.45
N TYR A 222 -4.59 20.95 1.75
CA TYR A 222 -4.95 22.00 2.72
C TYR A 222 -3.76 22.79 3.29
N ASP A 223 -2.52 22.41 2.96
CA ASP A 223 -1.32 23.04 3.52
C ASP A 223 -0.91 24.30 2.74
N LYS A 224 -1.02 25.46 3.38
CA LYS A 224 -0.46 26.75 2.90
C LYS A 224 1.03 26.93 3.25
N GLY A 225 1.76 25.82 3.43
CA GLY A 225 3.14 25.78 3.92
C GLY A 225 4.08 25.09 2.91
N PRO A 226 5.27 24.65 3.35
CA PRO A 226 6.12 23.81 2.49
C PRO A 226 5.37 22.53 2.09
N GLU A 227 5.63 22.04 0.87
CA GLU A 227 4.90 20.92 0.28
C GLU A 227 4.93 19.69 1.20
N LYS A 228 3.75 19.23 1.63
CA LYS A 228 3.58 17.98 2.37
C LYS A 228 2.89 16.95 1.49
N PHE A 229 3.29 15.70 1.64
CA PHE A 229 2.69 14.57 0.94
C PHE A 229 2.21 13.53 1.95
N TRP A 230 1.09 12.90 1.64
CA TRP A 230 0.62 11.71 2.34
C TRP A 230 1.02 10.48 1.53
N THR A 231 1.76 9.57 2.17
CA THR A 231 2.17 8.30 1.56
C THR A 231 1.07 7.26 1.80
N TYR A 232 0.67 6.54 0.76
CA TYR A 232 -0.44 5.59 0.80
C TYR A 232 -0.24 4.39 -0.13
N ARG A 233 -1.05 3.35 0.05
CA ARG A 233 -1.16 2.21 -0.85
C ARG A 233 -2.53 1.55 -0.76
N TRP A 234 -2.95 0.89 -1.84
CA TRP A 234 -4.19 0.13 -1.87
C TRP A 234 -3.99 -1.31 -1.41
N VAL A 235 -4.95 -1.85 -0.65
CA VAL A 235 -4.91 -3.22 -0.12
C VAL A 235 -6.27 -3.89 -0.28
N HIS A 236 -6.30 -5.16 -0.68
CA HIS A 236 -7.51 -6.00 -0.62
C HIS A 236 -7.39 -7.03 0.49
N ALA A 237 -8.46 -7.21 1.26
CA ALA A 237 -8.52 -8.23 2.31
C ALA A 237 -9.89 -8.95 2.34
N LEU A 238 -9.88 -10.27 2.56
CA LEU A 238 -11.06 -11.12 2.68
C LEU A 238 -11.35 -11.46 4.15
N ASP A 239 -12.62 -11.48 4.56
CA ASP A 239 -13.02 -11.84 5.93
C ASP A 239 -13.86 -13.13 6.04
N GLY A 240 -14.24 -13.71 4.89
CA GLY A 240 -15.12 -14.88 4.81
C GLY A 240 -16.61 -14.60 4.78
N SER A 241 -17.03 -13.35 4.99
CA SER A 241 -18.45 -12.95 4.89
C SER A 241 -18.90 -12.68 3.44
N SER A 242 -17.95 -12.53 2.52
CA SER A 242 -18.21 -12.29 1.09
C SER A 242 -17.05 -12.81 0.22
N HIS A 243 -17.35 -13.12 -1.04
CA HIS A 243 -16.34 -13.36 -2.09
C HIS A 243 -15.65 -12.07 -2.54
N ARG A 244 -16.26 -10.89 -2.31
CA ARG A 244 -15.67 -9.59 -2.63
C ARG A 244 -14.76 -9.18 -1.48
N PRO A 245 -13.54 -8.66 -1.72
CA PRO A 245 -12.69 -8.17 -0.65
C PRO A 245 -13.16 -6.81 -0.12
N PHE A 246 -12.74 -6.47 1.09
CA PHE A 246 -12.56 -5.07 1.48
C PHE A 246 -11.55 -4.44 0.53
N ILE A 247 -11.86 -3.24 0.04
CA ILE A 247 -10.94 -2.40 -0.71
C ILE A 247 -10.51 -1.29 0.26
N LEU A 248 -9.23 -1.25 0.58
CA LEU A 248 -8.67 -0.40 1.63
C LEU A 248 -7.68 0.59 1.00
N GLU A 249 -7.93 1.89 1.18
CA GLU A 249 -6.96 2.96 0.96
C GLU A 249 -6.22 3.19 2.28
N ILE A 250 -4.97 2.73 2.33
CA ILE A 250 -4.17 2.76 3.55
C ILE A 250 -3.15 3.87 3.45
N PHE A 251 -3.23 4.85 4.35
CA PHE A 251 -2.22 5.89 4.54
C PHE A 251 -1.23 5.48 5.62
N SER A 252 0.02 5.93 5.52
CA SER A 252 0.98 5.73 6.61
C SER A 252 0.57 6.56 7.83
N SER A 253 0.58 5.92 9.00
CA SER A 253 -0.14 6.37 10.20
C SER A 253 0.75 6.44 11.45
N SER A 254 2.00 6.90 11.32
CA SER A 254 3.01 6.86 12.39
C SER A 254 3.36 5.43 12.84
N GLN A 255 3.19 4.49 11.91
CA GLN A 255 3.49 3.07 12.04
C GLN A 255 4.24 2.55 10.78
N PRO A 256 5.34 3.21 10.36
CA PRO A 256 5.97 2.95 9.06
C PRO A 256 6.37 1.48 8.87
N ASP A 257 6.98 0.85 9.88
CA ASP A 257 7.33 -0.58 9.85
C ASP A 257 6.14 -1.49 9.49
N ILE A 258 4.96 -1.19 10.04
CA ILE A 258 3.74 -1.95 9.80
C ILE A 258 3.20 -1.68 8.39
N PHE A 259 3.19 -0.41 7.97
CA PHE A 259 2.78 0.02 6.63
C PHE A 259 3.61 -0.62 5.51
N HIS A 260 4.93 -0.63 5.67
CA HIS A 260 5.86 -1.27 4.73
C HIS A 260 5.80 -2.81 4.81
N SER A 261 5.48 -3.39 5.97
CA SER A 261 5.37 -4.85 6.18
C SER A 261 4.03 -5.48 5.76
N ILE A 262 3.05 -4.71 5.27
CA ILE A 262 1.78 -5.27 4.75
C ILE A 262 2.09 -6.16 3.53
N CYS A 263 1.78 -7.45 3.62
CA CYS A 263 1.90 -8.41 2.52
C CYS A 263 0.69 -9.35 2.46
N PRO A 264 0.42 -9.99 1.30
CA PRO A 264 -0.57 -11.04 1.20
C PRO A 264 -0.31 -12.20 2.17
N MET A 265 -1.37 -12.99 2.40
CA MET A 265 -1.39 -14.12 3.34
C MET A 265 -1.13 -13.74 4.80
N THR A 266 -1.26 -12.45 5.16
CA THR A 266 -1.26 -11.97 6.55
C THR A 266 -2.64 -11.46 6.96
N TYR A 267 -2.96 -11.59 8.25
CA TYR A 267 -4.06 -10.83 8.85
C TYR A 267 -3.67 -9.36 8.92
N LEU A 268 -4.61 -8.51 8.55
CA LEU A 268 -4.59 -7.07 8.68
C LEU A 268 -5.82 -6.65 9.48
N VAL A 269 -5.61 -5.84 10.51
CA VAL A 269 -6.64 -5.17 11.29
C VAL A 269 -6.44 -3.68 11.13
N CYS A 270 -7.52 -2.96 10.80
CA CYS A 270 -7.52 -1.51 10.72
C CYS A 270 -8.69 -0.98 11.57
N THR A 271 -8.40 -0.08 12.50
CA THR A 271 -9.43 0.58 13.32
C THR A 271 -9.85 1.92 12.73
N GLN A 272 -11.04 2.40 13.11
CA GLN A 272 -11.55 3.75 12.81
C GLN A 272 -11.37 4.17 11.34
N MET A 273 -11.52 3.21 10.41
CA MET A 273 -11.53 3.48 8.98
C MET A 273 -12.85 4.14 8.59
N ARG A 274 -12.81 5.05 7.62
CA ARG A 274 -13.98 5.76 7.11
C ARG A 274 -14.53 5.05 5.88
N VAL A 275 -15.84 4.82 5.87
CA VAL A 275 -16.57 4.35 4.69
C VAL A 275 -16.58 5.45 3.64
N CYS A 276 -16.16 5.13 2.41
CA CYS A 276 -16.20 6.05 1.27
C CYS A 276 -17.09 5.49 0.15
N ARG A 277 -18.08 6.27 -0.25
CA ARG A 277 -19.06 5.99 -1.31
C ARG A 277 -18.86 6.99 -2.45
N GLY A 278 -18.02 6.63 -3.42
CA GLY A 278 -17.81 7.44 -4.62
C GLY A 278 -19.10 7.59 -5.44
N GLN A 279 -19.31 8.77 -6.02
CA GLN A 279 -20.37 8.99 -7.00
C GLN A 279 -20.19 8.01 -8.18
N GLY A 280 -21.21 7.17 -8.44
CA GLY A 280 -21.16 6.15 -9.48
C GLY A 280 -20.53 4.80 -9.10
N SER A 281 -19.87 4.66 -7.94
CA SER A 281 -19.39 3.33 -7.51
C SER A 281 -20.50 2.53 -6.82
N SER A 282 -20.83 1.36 -7.37
CA SER A 282 -21.77 0.40 -6.76
C SER A 282 -21.24 -0.21 -5.45
N THR A 283 -19.97 0.01 -5.12
CA THR A 283 -19.27 -0.67 -4.03
C THR A 283 -18.46 0.33 -3.19
N PRO A 284 -18.67 0.38 -1.86
CA PRO A 284 -17.87 1.23 -0.98
C PRO A 284 -16.46 0.67 -0.80
N PHE A 285 -15.52 1.58 -0.57
CA PHE A 285 -14.18 1.29 -0.04
C PHE A 285 -14.02 1.89 1.37
N LEU A 286 -12.91 1.57 2.02
CA LEU A 286 -12.53 2.14 3.30
C LEU A 286 -11.25 2.95 3.15
N THR A 287 -11.20 4.16 3.69
CA THR A 287 -9.97 4.96 3.77
C THR A 287 -9.52 5.16 5.22
N SER A 288 -8.23 5.41 5.40
CA SER A 288 -7.65 5.66 6.72
C SER A 288 -7.98 7.07 7.20
N SER A 289 -8.22 7.23 8.49
CA SER A 289 -8.38 8.53 9.13
C SER A 289 -7.13 8.94 9.90
N CYS A 290 -7.11 10.15 10.48
CA CYS A 290 -6.09 10.50 11.48
C CYS A 290 -6.21 9.65 12.77
N GLU A 291 -7.30 8.90 12.88
CA GLU A 291 -7.67 8.08 14.01
C GLU A 291 -7.44 6.57 13.73
N THR A 292 -7.04 6.18 12.52
CA THR A 292 -6.80 4.78 12.16
C THR A 292 -5.49 4.25 12.75
N GLU A 293 -5.59 3.12 13.46
CA GLU A 293 -4.45 2.28 13.82
C GLU A 293 -4.45 0.99 12.98
N ILE A 294 -3.24 0.51 12.66
CA ILE A 294 -3.04 -0.65 11.79
C ILE A 294 -2.27 -1.73 12.55
N TYR A 295 -2.73 -2.98 12.46
CA TYR A 295 -2.05 -4.13 13.05
C TYR A 295 -1.97 -5.29 12.05
N ILE A 296 -0.78 -5.86 11.90
CA ILE A 296 -0.54 -7.03 11.04
C ILE A 296 -0.34 -8.32 11.85
N THR A 297 -0.13 -9.43 11.16
CA THR A 297 0.22 -10.72 11.77
C THR A 297 1.46 -10.62 12.65
N GLY A 298 1.33 -11.02 13.92
CA GLY A 298 2.35 -10.84 14.95
C GLY A 298 2.05 -9.67 15.90
N CYS A 299 1.47 -8.58 15.41
CA CYS A 299 1.12 -7.38 16.20
C CYS A 299 -0.27 -7.44 16.86
N HIS A 300 -1.19 -8.26 16.30
CA HIS A 300 -2.54 -8.45 16.85
C HIS A 300 -2.57 -9.24 18.18
N ARG A 301 -1.49 -9.94 18.55
CA ARG A 301 -1.51 -10.86 19.69
C ARG A 301 -1.47 -10.07 21.01
N GLY A 302 -2.50 -10.27 21.84
CA GLY A 302 -2.65 -9.57 23.11
C GLY A 302 -3.41 -8.24 23.00
N GLN A 303 -3.89 -7.87 21.81
CA GLN A 303 -4.76 -6.71 21.64
C GLN A 303 -6.15 -6.98 22.22
N PRO A 304 -6.83 -5.98 22.83
CA PRO A 304 -8.13 -6.20 23.48
C PRO A 304 -9.21 -6.73 22.53
N TYR A 305 -9.18 -6.33 21.25
CA TYR A 305 -10.11 -6.78 20.22
C TYR A 305 -10.07 -8.28 19.91
N VAL A 306 -9.04 -9.03 20.34
CA VAL A 306 -8.97 -10.49 20.08
C VAL A 306 -10.12 -11.25 20.77
N CYS A 307 -10.77 -10.63 21.76
CA CYS A 307 -11.97 -11.16 22.39
C CYS A 307 -13.27 -10.91 21.61
N ASP A 308 -13.27 -10.06 20.59
CA ASP A 308 -14.45 -9.73 19.79
C ASP A 308 -15.00 -10.96 19.03
N PRO A 309 -16.32 -11.20 18.99
CA PRO A 309 -16.91 -12.33 18.27
C PRO A 309 -16.53 -12.37 16.79
N ARG A 310 -16.56 -11.23 16.08
CA ARG A 310 -16.27 -11.16 14.63
C ARG A 310 -14.80 -11.44 14.34
N VAL A 311 -13.91 -11.00 15.23
CA VAL A 311 -12.48 -11.35 15.17
C VAL A 311 -12.27 -12.86 15.39
N LYS A 312 -13.00 -13.47 16.32
CA LYS A 312 -12.97 -14.93 16.54
C LYS A 312 -13.52 -15.70 15.34
N ASP A 313 -14.64 -15.25 14.76
CA ASP A 313 -15.27 -15.87 13.60
C ASP A 313 -14.34 -15.80 12.38
N PHE A 314 -13.72 -14.65 12.12
CA PHE A 314 -12.66 -14.51 11.11
C PHE A 314 -11.48 -15.46 11.36
N ILE A 315 -10.96 -15.52 12.60
CA ILE A 315 -9.85 -16.43 12.95
C ILE A 315 -10.27 -17.90 12.77
N GLN A 316 -11.54 -18.24 12.98
CA GLN A 316 -12.05 -19.59 12.77
C GLN A 316 -12.23 -19.89 11.28
N TRP A 317 -12.77 -18.96 10.49
CA TRP A 317 -12.86 -19.06 9.03
C TRP A 317 -11.49 -19.26 8.38
N THR A 318 -10.47 -18.48 8.75
CA THR A 318 -9.12 -18.65 8.20
C THR A 318 -8.48 -20.02 8.47
N LYS A 319 -9.00 -20.83 9.41
CA LYS A 319 -8.56 -22.22 9.61
C LYS A 319 -9.14 -23.21 8.60
N THR A 320 -10.27 -22.89 7.96
CA THR A 320 -10.90 -23.77 6.95
C THR A 320 -10.27 -23.61 5.56
N LEU A 321 -9.54 -22.51 5.34
CA LEU A 321 -8.92 -22.19 4.05
C LEU A 321 -7.75 -23.12 3.69
N LYS A 322 -7.77 -23.61 2.45
CA LYS A 322 -6.62 -24.25 1.80
C LYS A 322 -5.64 -23.18 1.33
N ASP A 323 -4.39 -23.24 1.79
CA ASP A 323 -3.42 -22.16 1.60
C ASP A 323 -3.10 -21.91 0.11
N GLY A 324 -2.95 -22.96 -0.71
CA GLY A 324 -2.68 -22.85 -2.15
C GLY A 324 -3.76 -22.12 -2.94
N ALA A 325 -5.03 -22.49 -2.73
CA ALA A 325 -6.17 -21.90 -3.43
C ALA A 325 -6.40 -20.40 -3.13
N ILE A 326 -5.88 -19.91 -2.00
CA ILE A 326 -5.84 -18.46 -1.72
C ILE A 326 -4.58 -17.84 -2.31
N LEU A 327 -3.42 -18.52 -2.21
CA LEU A 327 -2.13 -18.05 -2.74
C LEU A 327 -2.19 -17.79 -4.26
N GLU A 328 -2.87 -18.65 -5.02
CA GLU A 328 -3.13 -18.47 -6.46
C GLU A 328 -3.81 -17.14 -6.81
N LYS A 329 -4.61 -16.60 -5.89
CA LYS A 329 -5.35 -15.33 -6.00
C LYS A 329 -4.62 -14.15 -5.34
N THR A 330 -3.36 -14.33 -4.93
CA THR A 330 -2.59 -13.28 -4.25
C THR A 330 -1.55 -12.60 -5.13
N ALA A 331 -1.49 -11.27 -5.01
CA ALA A 331 -0.62 -10.42 -5.81
C ALA A 331 -0.02 -9.24 -5.02
N MET A 332 1.13 -8.74 -5.46
CA MET A 332 1.79 -7.57 -4.90
C MET A 332 2.32 -6.66 -6.02
N GLY A 333 2.43 -5.35 -5.72
CA GLY A 333 2.80 -4.33 -6.69
C GLY A 333 1.60 -3.90 -7.52
N GLY A 334 1.83 -3.33 -8.69
CA GLY A 334 0.76 -2.85 -9.55
C GLY A 334 0.37 -1.40 -9.27
N HIS A 335 0.10 -0.66 -10.34
CA HIS A 335 -0.69 0.55 -10.28
C HIS A 335 -2.16 0.16 -10.08
N TYR A 336 -2.81 0.78 -9.11
CA TYR A 336 -4.19 0.50 -8.77
C TYR A 336 -4.89 1.81 -8.37
N CYS A 337 -6.07 2.04 -8.93
CA CYS A 337 -6.90 3.19 -8.62
C CYS A 337 -8.33 2.73 -8.35
N TYR A 338 -8.92 3.24 -7.28
CA TYR A 338 -10.29 2.97 -6.90
C TYR A 338 -10.94 4.23 -6.30
N PRO A 339 -12.23 4.50 -6.55
CA PRO A 339 -13.11 3.79 -7.50
C PRO A 339 -12.62 3.94 -8.95
N PRO A 340 -13.06 3.07 -9.87
CA PRO A 340 -12.83 3.24 -11.30
C PRO A 340 -13.41 4.58 -11.79
N ALA A 341 -12.87 5.08 -12.90
CA ALA A 341 -13.32 6.31 -13.50
C ALA A 341 -14.81 6.21 -13.92
N PRO A 342 -15.62 7.27 -13.70
CA PRO A 342 -17.07 7.24 -13.93
C PRO A 342 -17.42 6.94 -15.39
N PRO A 343 -18.66 6.51 -15.70
CA PRO A 343 -19.08 6.24 -17.07
C PRO A 343 -19.12 7.49 -17.95
N VAL A 344 -19.36 8.67 -17.37
CA VAL A 344 -19.37 9.98 -18.04
C VAL A 344 -18.36 10.90 -17.36
N PHE A 345 -17.61 11.66 -18.15
CA PHE A 345 -16.74 12.73 -17.66
C PHE A 345 -17.52 14.05 -17.62
N THR A 346 -17.59 14.69 -16.46
CA THR A 346 -18.19 16.01 -16.29
C THR A 346 -17.17 16.97 -15.69
N GLN A 347 -17.14 18.21 -16.18
CA GLN A 347 -16.34 19.28 -15.58
C GLN A 347 -17.05 19.86 -14.35
N PRO A 348 -16.31 20.27 -13.31
CA PRO A 348 -16.89 20.90 -12.13
C PRO A 348 -17.47 22.27 -12.46
N MET A 349 -18.76 22.47 -12.21
CA MET A 349 -19.38 23.81 -12.24
C MET A 349 -19.12 24.60 -10.95
N GLU A 350 -18.98 23.95 -9.78
CA GLU A 350 -18.72 24.62 -8.50
C GLU A 350 -17.77 23.83 -7.58
N SER A 351 -17.09 24.58 -6.71
CA SER A 351 -16.00 24.08 -5.84
C SER A 351 -16.51 23.29 -4.64
N GLY A 352 -16.43 21.96 -4.69
CA GLY A 352 -16.77 21.13 -3.53
C GLY A 352 -16.58 19.62 -3.70
N SER A 353 -16.55 19.10 -4.93
CA SER A 353 -16.23 17.70 -5.21
C SER A 353 -14.79 17.55 -5.71
N VAL A 354 -14.13 16.44 -5.35
CA VAL A 354 -12.80 16.08 -5.88
C VAL A 354 -12.99 15.50 -7.28
N GLN A 355 -13.22 16.38 -8.26
CA GLN A 355 -13.29 16.04 -9.68
C GLN A 355 -11.95 16.27 -10.36
N VAL A 356 -11.70 15.49 -11.41
CA VAL A 356 -10.44 15.55 -12.18
C VAL A 356 -10.42 16.81 -13.04
N ALA A 357 -9.35 17.60 -12.93
CA ALA A 357 -9.17 18.78 -13.77
C ALA A 357 -8.94 18.39 -15.24
N LEU A 358 -9.71 18.98 -16.16
CA LEU A 358 -9.33 19.03 -17.57
C LEU A 358 -8.29 20.14 -17.75
N VAL A 359 -7.13 19.79 -18.31
CA VAL A 359 -6.03 20.74 -18.59
C VAL A 359 -5.71 20.77 -20.08
N ALA A 360 -5.13 21.87 -20.55
CA ALA A 360 -4.61 21.93 -21.92
C ALA A 360 -3.37 21.01 -22.05
N ALA A 361 -3.21 20.36 -23.20
CA ALA A 361 -2.06 19.48 -23.45
C ALA A 361 -0.71 20.20 -23.27
N GLY A 362 -0.64 21.49 -23.59
CA GLY A 362 0.57 22.32 -23.38
C GLY A 362 0.91 22.63 -21.91
N ASP A 363 -0.05 22.54 -20.99
CA ASP A 363 0.24 22.67 -19.55
C ASP A 363 0.75 21.34 -18.96
N LEU A 364 0.53 20.19 -19.63
CA LEU A 364 0.90 18.88 -19.11
C LEU A 364 2.41 18.75 -18.84
N GLN A 365 3.27 19.44 -19.61
CA GLN A 365 4.71 19.46 -19.35
C GLN A 365 5.03 20.08 -17.99
N ARG A 366 4.36 21.18 -17.64
CA ARG A 366 4.51 21.87 -16.35
C ARG A 366 3.96 21.03 -15.22
N GLU A 367 2.82 20.37 -15.44
CA GLU A 367 2.22 19.44 -14.50
C GLU A 367 3.17 18.28 -14.18
N VAL A 368 3.73 17.64 -15.21
CA VAL A 368 4.75 16.56 -15.10
C VAL A 368 6.00 17.03 -14.36
N GLN A 369 6.54 18.21 -14.71
CA GLN A 369 7.71 18.81 -14.05
C GLN A 369 7.46 19.23 -12.60
N SER A 370 6.19 19.41 -12.19
CA SER A 370 5.82 19.78 -10.82
C SER A 370 5.71 18.60 -9.86
N LEU A 371 5.75 17.35 -10.36
CA LEU A 371 5.56 16.14 -9.57
C LEU A 371 6.79 15.82 -8.71
N GLN A 372 6.56 15.51 -7.44
CA GLN A 372 7.60 14.97 -6.56
C GLN A 372 7.66 13.44 -6.63
N TYR A 373 8.75 12.82 -6.16
CA TYR A 373 8.95 11.37 -6.20
C TYR A 373 7.75 10.58 -5.65
N ARG A 374 7.20 9.68 -6.48
CA ARG A 374 5.98 8.88 -6.27
C ARG A 374 4.68 9.66 -6.07
N GLU A 375 4.66 10.98 -6.32
CA GLU A 375 3.41 11.73 -6.43
C GLU A 375 2.57 11.15 -7.56
N HIS A 376 1.37 10.71 -7.21
CA HIS A 376 0.31 10.33 -8.14
C HIS A 376 -0.56 11.56 -8.37
N LYS A 377 -0.77 11.90 -9.64
CA LYS A 377 -1.66 13.00 -10.04
C LYS A 377 -2.53 12.54 -11.19
N ARG A 378 -3.84 12.73 -11.06
CA ARG A 378 -4.82 12.39 -12.09
C ARG A 378 -5.32 13.66 -12.76
N LEU A 379 -5.23 13.70 -14.09
CA LEU A 379 -5.63 14.83 -14.93
C LEU A 379 -6.34 14.30 -16.18
N ALA A 380 -7.15 15.14 -16.82
CA ALA A 380 -7.72 14.83 -18.12
C ALA A 380 -7.19 15.82 -19.17
N ILE A 381 -6.99 15.34 -20.40
CA ILE A 381 -6.70 16.18 -21.57
C ILE A 381 -7.69 15.86 -22.70
N GLN A 382 -7.90 16.80 -23.61
CA GLN A 382 -8.62 16.54 -24.86
C GLN A 382 -7.66 16.41 -26.04
N GLY A 383 -7.98 15.51 -26.97
CA GLY A 383 -7.16 15.25 -28.15
C GLY A 383 -7.69 14.14 -29.05
N PHE A 384 -6.80 13.68 -29.92
CA PHE A 384 -6.98 12.60 -30.89
C PHE A 384 -5.91 11.53 -30.65
N ILE A 385 -6.19 10.26 -30.95
CA ILE A 385 -5.16 9.22 -30.93
C ILE A 385 -4.45 9.23 -32.28
N ALA A 386 -3.15 9.58 -32.26
CA ALA A 386 -2.34 9.75 -33.46
C ALA A 386 -1.47 8.53 -33.80
N ALA A 387 -1.12 7.72 -32.80
CA ALA A 387 -0.43 6.45 -32.99
C ALA A 387 -0.74 5.45 -31.88
N VAL A 388 -0.68 4.16 -32.21
CA VAL A 388 -0.83 3.04 -31.27
C VAL A 388 0.19 1.96 -31.61
N ARG A 389 0.88 1.42 -30.62
CA ARG A 389 1.71 0.21 -30.75
C ARG A 389 1.46 -0.75 -29.60
N TYR A 390 1.42 -2.04 -29.87
CA TYR A 390 1.51 -3.04 -28.80
C TYR A 390 2.95 -3.18 -28.34
N VAL A 391 3.13 -3.59 -27.08
CA VAL A 391 4.42 -3.95 -26.50
C VAL A 391 4.24 -5.26 -25.77
N GLU A 392 4.58 -6.34 -26.45
CA GLU A 392 4.77 -7.65 -25.83
C GLU A 392 5.84 -7.58 -24.74
N ARG A 393 5.68 -8.39 -23.69
CA ARG A 393 6.80 -8.82 -22.88
C ARG A 393 7.28 -10.18 -23.36
N PRO A 394 8.61 -10.41 -23.37
CA PRO A 394 9.10 -11.77 -23.49
C PRO A 394 8.49 -12.60 -22.36
N HIS A 395 7.93 -13.76 -22.71
CA HIS A 395 7.65 -14.77 -21.71
C HIS A 395 8.99 -15.20 -21.10
N ASP A 396 9.09 -15.18 -19.77
CA ASP A 396 10.22 -15.76 -19.04
C ASP A 396 10.18 -17.29 -19.24
N THR A 397 10.64 -17.76 -20.40
CA THR A 397 10.81 -19.18 -20.71
C THR A 397 11.95 -19.70 -19.86
N GLU A 398 11.77 -20.88 -19.23
CA GLU A 398 12.88 -21.48 -18.49
C GLU A 398 14.10 -21.63 -19.41
N PRO A 399 15.33 -21.33 -18.94
CA PRO A 399 16.52 -21.40 -19.75
C PRO A 399 16.79 -22.86 -20.12
N SER A 400 16.35 -23.26 -21.31
CA SER A 400 16.72 -24.51 -21.94
C SER A 400 18.24 -24.58 -22.02
N THR A 401 18.81 -25.69 -21.56
CA THR A 401 20.26 -25.89 -21.48
C THR A 401 20.84 -26.10 -22.88
N GLY A 402 21.06 -24.99 -23.59
CA GLY A 402 21.79 -24.93 -24.85
C GLY A 402 23.20 -24.40 -24.62
N GLU A 403 24.21 -25.23 -24.85
CA GLU A 403 25.62 -24.83 -24.72
C GLU A 403 26.01 -23.79 -25.79
N ALA A 404 26.08 -22.52 -25.41
CA ALA A 404 26.60 -21.47 -26.28
C ALA A 404 28.12 -21.56 -26.40
N GLN A 405 28.61 -22.13 -27.51
CA GLN A 405 30.04 -22.11 -27.84
C GLN A 405 30.54 -20.69 -28.05
N VAL A 406 31.68 -20.37 -27.42
CA VAL A 406 32.35 -19.07 -27.55
C VAL A 406 33.07 -18.99 -28.91
N ALA A 407 32.65 -18.05 -29.75
CA ALA A 407 33.42 -17.61 -30.91
C ALA A 407 33.76 -16.11 -30.74
N GLY A 408 35.03 -15.80 -30.51
CA GLY A 408 35.50 -14.42 -30.34
C GLY A 408 35.99 -13.80 -31.66
N ALA A 409 35.84 -12.48 -31.77
CA ALA A 409 36.59 -11.62 -32.69
C ALA A 409 36.84 -10.26 -32.01
N ALA A 410 37.93 -9.59 -32.35
CA ALA A 410 38.54 -8.56 -31.49
C ALA A 410 38.66 -7.17 -32.14
N SER A 411 39.07 -6.19 -31.32
CA SER A 411 39.65 -4.88 -31.68
C SER A 411 38.66 -3.79 -32.16
N SER A 412 38.87 -2.47 -31.97
CA SER A 412 39.96 -1.73 -31.30
C SER A 412 39.52 -0.30 -30.89
N GLY A 413 40.06 0.24 -29.77
CA GLY A 413 40.24 1.68 -29.49
C GLY A 413 38.97 2.54 -29.31
N THR A 414 38.99 3.70 -28.64
CA THR A 414 40.02 4.38 -27.83
C THR A 414 39.33 5.53 -27.08
N SER A 415 39.58 5.73 -25.78
CA SER A 415 39.84 7.05 -25.18
C SER A 415 40.06 6.96 -23.66
N GLU A 416 41.27 7.30 -23.30
CA GLU A 416 41.87 7.61 -22.00
C GLU A 416 40.95 8.08 -20.85
N ALA A 417 41.19 7.50 -19.67
CA ALA A 417 40.88 8.11 -18.37
C ALA A 417 42.21 8.33 -17.61
N LEU A 418 42.44 9.56 -17.13
CA LEU A 418 43.63 9.90 -16.36
C LEU A 418 43.38 9.59 -14.86
N ALA A 419 44.22 8.73 -14.28
CA ALA A 419 44.19 8.43 -12.86
C ALA A 419 45.58 8.63 -12.25
N GLU A 420 45.70 9.58 -11.31
CA GLU A 420 46.89 9.65 -10.46
C GLU A 420 46.77 8.67 -9.30
N ARG A 421 47.85 7.91 -9.09
CA ARG A 421 48.01 6.91 -8.06
C ARG A 421 48.86 7.48 -6.94
N THR A 422 48.57 7.04 -5.71
CA THR A 422 49.66 6.63 -4.81
C THR A 422 49.24 5.36 -4.09
N ALA A 423 50.04 4.32 -4.23
CA ALA A 423 49.91 3.06 -3.52
C ALA A 423 50.98 2.96 -2.44
N SER A 424 50.72 2.18 -1.40
CA SER A 424 51.76 1.61 -0.55
C SER A 424 51.32 0.23 -0.07
N ASP A 425 51.96 -0.81 -0.59
CA ASP A 425 51.87 -2.18 -0.08
C ASP A 425 52.20 -2.24 1.43
N HIS A 426 51.62 -3.20 2.14
CA HIS A 426 52.42 -4.19 2.85
C HIS A 426 51.63 -5.48 3.12
N ARG A 427 52.38 -6.58 3.30
CA ARG A 427 51.95 -7.98 3.14
C ARG A 427 51.46 -8.66 4.41
N ASP A 428 50.80 -9.79 4.19
CA ASP A 428 50.56 -10.92 5.09
C ASP A 428 51.57 -11.13 6.24
N ASN A 429 51.06 -11.52 7.40
CA ASN A 429 51.35 -12.86 7.92
C ASN A 429 50.26 -13.34 8.90
N GLY A 430 50.04 -14.66 9.01
CA GLY A 430 48.93 -15.24 9.79
C GLY A 430 49.32 -15.95 11.09
N THR A 431 48.37 -16.79 11.56
CA THR A 431 48.55 -17.94 12.48
C THR A 431 48.19 -17.75 13.97
N SER A 432 46.92 -18.10 14.25
CA SER A 432 46.37 -18.86 15.41
C SER A 432 46.73 -18.52 16.87
N GLY A 433 45.67 -18.19 17.63
CA GLY A 433 45.50 -18.36 19.07
C GLY A 433 44.15 -17.74 19.48
N GLY A 434 43.32 -18.30 20.37
CA GLY A 434 43.53 -19.44 21.25
C GLY A 434 42.74 -19.28 22.56
N GLN A 435 41.40 -19.21 22.47
CA GLN A 435 40.43 -19.23 23.60
C GLN A 435 40.48 -18.08 24.63
N THR A 436 39.38 -17.33 24.74
CA THR A 436 38.42 -17.38 25.87
C THR A 436 37.43 -16.23 25.78
N ALA A 437 36.12 -16.52 25.83
CA ALA A 437 35.06 -15.51 25.79
C ALA A 437 34.29 -15.49 27.12
N PRO A 438 34.13 -14.35 27.80
CA PRO A 438 33.11 -14.18 28.82
C PRO A 438 31.75 -13.89 28.17
N ALA A 439 30.68 -14.44 28.74
CA ALA A 439 29.34 -14.34 28.17
C ALA A 439 28.74 -12.93 28.32
N GLY A 440 28.48 -12.26 27.18
CA GLY A 440 27.63 -11.09 27.08
C GLY A 440 26.31 -11.46 26.39
N GLY A 441 25.17 -11.14 27.01
CA GLY A 441 23.86 -11.57 26.51
C GLY A 441 23.43 -10.86 25.23
N ALA A 442 23.54 -11.55 24.09
CA ALA A 442 23.01 -11.07 22.82
C ALA A 442 21.46 -11.15 22.80
N THR A 443 20.79 -10.01 22.69
CA THR A 443 19.36 -9.93 22.41
C THR A 443 19.07 -10.44 20.99
N SER A 444 18.51 -11.65 20.90
CA SER A 444 18.12 -12.26 19.62
C SER A 444 17.15 -11.38 18.83
N PRO A 445 17.29 -11.26 17.49
CA PRO A 445 16.24 -10.68 16.66
C PRO A 445 14.94 -11.47 16.82
N ARG A 446 13.80 -10.77 16.88
CA ARG A 446 12.47 -11.40 17.02
C ARG A 446 12.15 -12.23 15.77
N SER A 447 12.21 -13.55 15.89
CA SER A 447 11.84 -14.48 14.82
C SER A 447 10.34 -14.38 14.51
N TYR A 448 9.98 -13.71 13.41
CA TYR A 448 8.61 -13.63 12.93
C TYR A 448 8.10 -15.02 12.50
N MET A 449 7.02 -15.49 13.13
CA MET A 449 6.39 -16.77 12.84
C MET A 449 5.27 -16.61 11.80
N THR A 450 5.42 -17.28 10.65
CA THR A 450 4.38 -17.37 9.61
C THR A 450 3.37 -18.48 9.92
N ARG A 451 2.17 -18.43 9.31
CA ARG A 451 1.09 -19.43 9.45
C ARG A 451 1.57 -20.86 9.16
N ALA A 452 2.44 -21.04 8.17
CA ALA A 452 3.10 -22.31 7.85
C ALA A 452 3.99 -22.85 9.00
N LYS A 453 4.78 -21.99 9.66
CA LYS A 453 5.61 -22.36 10.83
C LYS A 453 4.75 -22.73 12.05
N MET A 454 3.52 -22.21 12.16
CA MET A 454 2.59 -22.56 13.24
C MET A 454 2.09 -24.00 13.12
N ARG A 455 1.77 -24.48 11.90
CA ARG A 455 1.31 -25.86 11.65
C ARG A 455 2.39 -26.90 11.98
N LYS A 456 3.64 -26.68 11.56
CA LYS A 456 4.79 -27.57 11.86
C LYS A 456 5.07 -27.74 13.37
N ARG A 457 4.69 -26.78 14.22
CA ARG A 457 4.90 -26.87 15.68
C ARG A 457 3.81 -27.65 16.41
N LEU A 458 2.59 -27.69 15.85
CA LEU A 458 1.45 -28.45 16.41
C LEU A 458 1.52 -29.95 16.02
N ALA A 459 2.07 -30.27 14.86
CA ALA A 459 2.23 -31.66 14.39
C ALA A 459 3.33 -32.47 15.13
N ARG A 460 4.04 -31.87 16.10
CA ARG A 460 5.18 -32.52 16.79
C ARG A 460 4.83 -33.10 18.17
N VAL A 461 3.54 -33.19 18.50
CA VAL A 461 3.05 -33.86 19.73
C VAL A 461 1.95 -34.86 19.35
N SER A 462 2.35 -36.01 18.82
CA SER A 462 1.63 -37.31 18.86
C SER A 462 2.40 -38.32 18.00
N THR A 463 2.98 -39.34 18.62
CA THR A 463 3.58 -40.49 17.91
C THR A 463 3.33 -41.78 18.69
N THR A 464 2.47 -42.64 18.15
CA THR A 464 2.55 -44.11 18.27
C THR A 464 1.95 -44.75 17.01
N PRO A 465 2.53 -45.83 16.46
CA PRO A 465 2.16 -46.35 15.15
C PRO A 465 1.17 -47.53 15.22
N VAL A 466 0.38 -47.72 14.16
CA VAL A 466 -0.31 -48.98 13.85
C VAL A 466 -0.04 -49.34 12.38
N ARG A 467 0.14 -50.63 12.12
CA ARG A 467 0.64 -51.24 10.88
C ARG A 467 -0.55 -51.65 9.97
N PRO A 468 -0.43 -51.58 8.63
CA PRO A 468 -1.50 -52.02 7.73
C PRO A 468 -1.55 -53.54 7.60
N GLN A 469 -2.72 -54.07 7.25
CA GLN A 469 -2.93 -55.43 6.75
C GLN A 469 -3.74 -55.38 5.45
N ASP A 470 -3.37 -56.26 4.52
CA ASP A 470 -4.00 -56.43 3.22
C ASP A 470 -5.33 -57.17 3.30
N SER A 471 -6.21 -56.92 2.33
CA SER A 471 -7.10 -57.96 1.80
C SER A 471 -7.52 -57.61 0.38
N SER A 472 -7.05 -58.40 -0.58
CA SER A 472 -7.46 -58.44 -1.98
C SER A 472 -8.81 -59.12 -2.17
N SER A 473 -9.56 -58.72 -3.19
CA SER A 473 -10.44 -59.64 -3.93
C SER A 473 -10.69 -59.11 -5.35
N GLU A 474 -10.19 -59.84 -6.34
CA GLU A 474 -10.50 -59.66 -7.76
C GLU A 474 -11.90 -60.20 -8.08
N SER A 475 -12.50 -59.74 -9.18
CA SER A 475 -13.30 -60.59 -10.05
C SER A 475 -13.49 -59.91 -11.42
N GLU A 476 -13.02 -60.58 -12.46
CA GLU A 476 -13.09 -60.15 -13.86
C GLU A 476 -14.48 -60.38 -14.47
N SER A 477 -14.78 -59.70 -15.57
CA SER A 477 -15.46 -60.33 -16.71
C SER A 477 -15.25 -59.53 -18.01
N GLU A 478 -14.67 -60.21 -18.99
CA GLU A 478 -14.67 -59.95 -20.44
C GLU A 478 -16.13 -59.88 -20.98
N SER A 479 -16.50 -59.55 -22.22
CA SER A 479 -15.92 -59.04 -23.48
C SER A 479 -17.13 -58.48 -24.29
N GLU A 480 -17.03 -57.73 -25.39
CA GLU A 480 -16.75 -58.21 -26.75
C GLU A 480 -16.62 -57.02 -27.71
N SER A 481 -15.98 -57.27 -28.86
CA SER A 481 -15.75 -56.30 -29.93
C SER A 481 -16.65 -56.61 -31.13
N GLU A 482 -17.18 -55.59 -31.81
CA GLU A 482 -17.42 -55.70 -33.25
C GLU A 482 -17.06 -54.41 -33.99
N THR A 483 -16.49 -54.59 -35.18
CA THR A 483 -15.93 -53.56 -36.05
C THR A 483 -16.91 -53.15 -37.14
N SER A 484 -16.95 -51.87 -37.52
CA SER A 484 -17.20 -51.50 -38.91
C SER A 484 -16.32 -50.33 -39.32
N ALA A 485 -15.74 -50.40 -40.51
CA ALA A 485 -14.84 -49.40 -41.06
C ALA A 485 -15.32 -48.96 -42.44
N MET A 486 -15.33 -47.64 -42.66
CA MET A 486 -15.35 -46.86 -43.90
C MET A 486 -15.88 -45.46 -43.51
N GLY A 487 -15.28 -44.32 -43.87
CA GLY A 487 -14.11 -44.12 -44.71
C GLY A 487 -14.24 -42.81 -45.50
N SER A 488 -13.94 -41.67 -44.87
CA SER A 488 -13.78 -40.38 -45.58
C SER A 488 -12.76 -39.50 -44.86
N THR A 489 -11.62 -39.29 -45.51
CA THR A 489 -10.50 -38.49 -44.98
C THR A 489 -10.69 -37.03 -45.34
N SER A 490 -10.77 -36.16 -44.33
CA SER A 490 -10.59 -34.71 -44.47
C SER A 490 -9.66 -34.23 -43.36
N GLN A 491 -8.35 -34.22 -43.63
CA GLN A 491 -7.40 -33.47 -42.82
C GLN A 491 -7.52 -31.98 -43.17
N GLU A 492 -8.08 -31.18 -42.28
CA GLU A 492 -7.73 -29.75 -42.21
C GLU A 492 -6.68 -29.60 -41.12
N GLY A 493 -5.48 -29.19 -41.52
CA GLY A 493 -4.33 -29.09 -40.62
C GLY A 493 -4.41 -27.85 -39.73
N LEU A 494 -4.09 -28.03 -38.45
CA LEU A 494 -3.67 -26.93 -37.59
C LEU A 494 -2.40 -26.31 -38.17
N VAL A 495 -2.52 -25.12 -38.75
CA VAL A 495 -1.37 -24.31 -39.15
C VAL A 495 -0.91 -23.54 -37.92
N GLU A 496 0.07 -24.07 -37.21
CA GLU A 496 0.89 -23.25 -36.31
C GLU A 496 1.68 -22.26 -37.16
N SER A 497 1.23 -21.01 -37.21
CA SER A 497 1.88 -19.97 -37.99
C SER A 497 3.12 -19.44 -37.28
N ASN A 498 4.26 -20.07 -37.58
CA ASN A 498 5.59 -19.54 -37.26
C ASN A 498 5.85 -18.25 -38.07
N HIS A 499 5.27 -17.14 -37.63
CA HIS A 499 5.60 -15.80 -38.15
C HIS A 499 6.94 -15.33 -37.57
N ASP A 500 7.70 -14.61 -38.39
CA ASP A 500 8.96 -13.99 -37.97
C ASP A 500 8.67 -12.87 -36.95
N PRO A 501 9.33 -12.81 -35.77
CA PRO A 501 9.12 -11.75 -34.79
C PRO A 501 9.27 -10.32 -35.33
N ALA A 502 10.01 -10.15 -36.43
CA ALA A 502 10.14 -8.87 -37.13
C ALA A 502 8.86 -8.44 -37.88
N GLU A 503 8.05 -9.38 -38.37
CA GLU A 503 6.78 -9.12 -39.06
C GLU A 503 5.65 -8.81 -38.05
N LEU A 504 5.53 -9.60 -36.98
CA LEU A 504 4.60 -9.34 -35.87
C LEU A 504 4.82 -7.93 -35.26
N SER A 505 6.09 -7.54 -35.12
CA SER A 505 6.50 -6.20 -34.65
C SER A 505 6.04 -5.04 -35.54
N GLN A 506 5.66 -5.29 -36.80
CA GLN A 506 5.10 -4.29 -37.72
C GLN A 506 3.56 -4.34 -37.73
N LEU A 507 2.95 -5.52 -37.65
CA LEU A 507 1.49 -5.69 -37.62
C LEU A 507 0.84 -5.01 -36.41
N LEU A 508 1.53 -5.00 -35.26
CA LEU A 508 1.05 -4.39 -34.02
C LEU A 508 1.45 -2.91 -33.88
N ARG A 509 1.45 -2.17 -34.99
CA ARG A 509 1.67 -0.71 -35.04
C ARG A 509 0.69 -0.04 -35.98
N TRP A 510 0.17 1.11 -35.56
CA TRP A 510 -0.71 1.96 -36.33
C TRP A 510 -0.36 3.42 -36.09
N GLU A 511 -0.40 4.23 -37.14
CA GLU A 511 -0.26 5.68 -37.12
C GLU A 511 -1.39 6.30 -37.96
N SER A 512 -1.94 7.43 -37.53
CA SER A 512 -2.91 8.19 -38.34
C SER A 512 -2.26 8.70 -39.63
N SER A 513 -3.04 8.76 -40.70
CA SER A 513 -2.65 9.28 -42.01
C SER A 513 -1.96 10.65 -41.96
N ASP A 514 -2.38 11.53 -41.05
CA ASP A 514 -1.81 12.87 -40.87
C ASP A 514 -0.62 12.93 -39.90
N TRP A 515 -0.34 11.87 -39.14
CA TRP A 515 0.64 11.90 -38.04
C TRP A 515 2.06 12.23 -38.53
N SER A 516 2.47 11.72 -39.70
CA SER A 516 3.80 12.01 -40.28
C SER A 516 4.02 13.50 -40.59
N ARG A 517 2.94 14.26 -40.85
CA ARG A 517 2.95 15.72 -41.02
C ARG A 517 2.88 16.41 -39.67
N GLN A 518 1.88 16.08 -38.86
CA GLN A 518 1.66 16.67 -37.52
C GLN A 518 2.90 16.56 -36.63
N ARG A 519 3.63 15.42 -36.66
CA ARG A 519 4.87 15.20 -35.90
C ARG A 519 5.99 16.19 -36.22
N GLN A 520 6.00 16.79 -37.42
CA GLN A 520 6.97 17.82 -37.82
C GLN A 520 6.53 19.22 -37.34
N GLU A 521 5.24 19.41 -37.07
CA GLU A 521 4.64 20.65 -36.60
C GLU A 521 4.54 20.73 -35.07
N LEU A 522 4.93 19.67 -34.34
CA LEU A 522 4.91 19.63 -32.87
C LEU A 522 5.91 20.62 -32.26
N SER A 523 5.43 21.45 -31.35
CA SER A 523 6.27 22.25 -30.45
C SER A 523 6.79 21.45 -29.26
N THR A 524 6.11 20.35 -28.88
CA THR A 524 6.53 19.47 -27.77
C THR A 524 5.97 18.06 -27.95
N HIS A 525 6.80 17.04 -27.73
CA HIS A 525 6.36 15.65 -27.57
C HIS A 525 6.78 15.16 -26.18
N LEU A 526 5.81 14.88 -25.32
CA LEU A 526 6.01 14.34 -23.98
C LEU A 526 6.05 12.82 -24.06
N PHE A 527 7.26 12.26 -24.11
CA PHE A 527 7.48 10.83 -23.99
C PHE A 527 7.23 10.40 -22.54
N GLY A 528 6.09 9.75 -22.28
CA GLY A 528 5.92 8.98 -21.06
C GLY A 528 6.93 7.84 -21.02
N ASP A 529 7.52 7.58 -19.85
CA ASP A 529 8.46 6.48 -19.69
C ASP A 529 7.76 5.13 -19.95
N ARG A 530 8.53 4.09 -20.30
CA ARG A 530 7.94 2.74 -20.48
C ARG A 530 7.28 2.29 -19.18
N LEU A 531 6.14 1.58 -19.30
CA LEU A 531 5.36 1.04 -18.18
C LEU A 531 6.28 0.40 -17.12
N HIS A 532 6.36 1.03 -15.95
CA HIS A 532 7.35 0.68 -14.94
C HIS A 532 7.05 -0.70 -14.35
N GLN A 533 8.07 -1.44 -13.93
CA GLN A 533 7.87 -2.80 -13.44
C GLN A 533 6.93 -2.84 -12.22
N ASP A 534 7.05 -1.89 -11.29
CA ASP A 534 6.18 -1.72 -10.10
C ASP A 534 4.72 -1.41 -10.43
N SER A 535 4.44 -1.01 -11.67
CA SER A 535 3.09 -0.67 -12.14
C SER A 535 2.29 -1.90 -12.55
N LEU A 536 2.91 -3.07 -12.53
CA LEU A 536 2.29 -4.35 -12.79
C LEU A 536 2.31 -5.25 -11.56
N THR A 537 1.30 -6.11 -11.48
CA THR A 537 1.13 -7.06 -10.40
C THR A 537 2.00 -8.29 -10.62
N ARG A 538 2.69 -8.72 -9.57
CA ARG A 538 3.41 -10.00 -9.52
C ARG A 538 2.66 -10.95 -8.59
N LYS A 539 2.62 -12.25 -8.93
CA LYS A 539 2.06 -13.28 -8.03
C LYS A 539 2.89 -13.32 -6.75
N PHE A 540 2.23 -13.53 -5.61
CA PHE A 540 2.91 -13.62 -4.33
C PHE A 540 3.22 -15.08 -3.97
N SER A 541 4.48 -15.35 -3.60
CA SER A 541 4.90 -16.60 -2.97
C SER A 541 5.47 -16.32 -1.57
N PHE A 542 5.59 -17.36 -0.75
CA PHE A 542 6.24 -17.23 0.56
C PHE A 542 7.78 -17.14 0.47
N GLU A 543 8.36 -17.54 -0.66
CA GLU A 543 9.80 -17.58 -0.91
C GLU A 543 10.27 -16.20 -1.37
N ASP A 544 9.56 -15.61 -2.34
CA ASP A 544 9.82 -14.26 -2.87
C ASP A 544 9.39 -13.14 -1.92
N ARG A 545 8.79 -13.46 -0.76
CA ARG A 545 8.19 -12.48 0.16
C ARG A 545 9.15 -11.33 0.50
N SER A 546 10.42 -11.62 0.76
CA SER A 546 11.42 -10.62 1.11
C SER A 546 11.76 -9.72 -0.09
N ALA A 547 11.95 -10.32 -1.26
CA ALA A 547 12.24 -9.61 -2.52
C ALA A 547 11.06 -8.68 -2.90
N LEU A 548 9.84 -9.22 -2.88
CA LEU A 548 8.60 -8.48 -3.18
C LEU A 548 8.33 -7.35 -2.18
N LEU A 549 8.55 -7.57 -0.88
CA LEU A 549 8.41 -6.52 0.14
C LEU A 549 9.46 -5.42 -0.02
N ARG A 550 10.71 -5.78 -0.32
CA ARG A 550 11.78 -4.79 -0.61
C ARG A 550 11.41 -3.98 -1.85
N TRP A 551 11.14 -4.66 -2.97
CA TRP A 551 10.78 -4.07 -4.25
C TRP A 551 9.55 -3.15 -4.20
N SER A 552 8.42 -3.63 -3.65
CA SER A 552 7.19 -2.84 -3.58
C SER A 552 7.17 -1.78 -2.48
N GLY A 553 8.15 -1.83 -1.57
CA GLY A 553 8.09 -1.16 -0.27
C GLY A 553 9.22 -0.19 0.05
N LEU A 554 10.26 -0.03 -0.79
CA LEU A 554 11.40 0.87 -0.54
C LEU A 554 10.94 2.27 -0.05
N PRO A 555 11.18 2.63 1.23
CA PRO A 555 11.09 4.01 1.67
C PRO A 555 12.36 4.73 1.17
N PRO A 556 12.25 5.88 0.48
CA PRO A 556 13.43 6.62 0.00
C PRO A 556 14.38 7.12 1.10
N SER A 557 14.00 7.01 2.38
CA SER A 557 14.81 7.39 3.53
C SER A 557 15.88 6.37 3.91
N HIS A 558 15.75 5.10 3.53
CA HIS A 558 16.71 4.05 3.91
C HIS A 558 17.56 3.60 2.72
N TRP A 559 18.81 4.09 2.69
CA TRP A 559 19.83 3.55 1.82
C TRP A 559 20.27 2.16 2.32
N THR A 560 20.04 1.13 1.50
CA THR A 560 20.59 -0.21 1.71
C THR A 560 21.71 -0.46 0.69
N PRO A 561 22.99 -0.31 1.08
CA PRO A 561 24.09 -0.77 0.26
C PRO A 561 24.05 -2.29 0.17
N ASP A 562 24.59 -2.83 -0.92
CA ASP A 562 24.64 -4.25 -1.27
C ASP A 562 23.26 -4.92 -1.44
N GLN A 563 22.77 -4.91 -2.68
CA GLN A 563 21.63 -5.75 -3.08
C GLN A 563 22.14 -7.01 -3.80
N PRO A 564 21.89 -8.22 -3.28
CA PRO A 564 21.93 -9.40 -4.13
C PRO A 564 20.90 -9.23 -5.24
N SER A 565 21.20 -9.75 -6.44
CA SER A 565 20.27 -9.79 -7.57
C SER A 565 19.16 -10.82 -7.31
N GLU A 566 18.29 -10.53 -6.34
CA GLU A 566 17.07 -11.28 -6.05
C GLU A 566 16.13 -11.20 -7.27
N THR A 567 16.06 -12.29 -8.03
CA THR A 567 15.11 -12.45 -9.14
C THR A 567 13.68 -12.30 -8.64
N LEU A 568 12.97 -11.30 -9.16
CA LEU A 568 11.56 -11.08 -8.84
C LEU A 568 10.68 -12.08 -9.61
N PRO A 569 9.60 -12.62 -9.00
CA PRO A 569 8.72 -13.57 -9.67
C PRO A 569 8.04 -12.94 -10.89
N PRO A 570 7.76 -13.71 -11.95
CA PRO A 570 7.34 -13.18 -13.24
C PRO A 570 6.03 -12.37 -13.17
N VAL A 571 5.89 -11.42 -14.10
CA VAL A 571 4.72 -10.54 -14.18
C VAL A 571 3.62 -11.23 -14.97
N ALA A 572 2.39 -11.24 -14.43
CA ALA A 572 1.23 -11.81 -15.10
C ALA A 572 0.61 -10.82 -16.12
N CYS A 573 1.39 -10.42 -17.13
CA CYS A 573 0.99 -9.45 -18.15
C CYS A 573 1.70 -9.76 -19.48
N SER A 574 0.95 -10.20 -20.49
CA SER A 574 1.44 -10.50 -21.84
C SER A 574 1.98 -9.26 -22.56
N GLY A 575 1.36 -8.11 -22.35
CA GLY A 575 1.80 -6.85 -22.95
C GLY A 575 0.91 -5.67 -22.59
N TYR A 576 1.21 -4.52 -23.19
CA TYR A 576 0.48 -3.28 -23.01
C TYR A 576 0.48 -2.46 -24.31
N TYR A 577 -0.53 -1.60 -24.47
CA TYR A 577 -0.63 -0.66 -25.57
C TYR A 577 0.11 0.63 -25.18
N HIS A 578 0.84 1.20 -26.12
CA HIS A 578 1.45 2.51 -26.00
C HIS A 578 0.79 3.43 -27.03
N ILE A 579 0.19 4.50 -26.54
CA ILE A 579 -0.76 5.33 -27.27
C ILE A 579 -0.25 6.76 -27.26
N THR A 580 -0.10 7.34 -28.45
CA THR A 580 0.28 8.75 -28.62
C THR A 580 -0.99 9.57 -28.79
N ILE A 581 -1.23 10.48 -27.85
CA ILE A 581 -2.38 11.38 -27.81
C ILE A 581 -1.92 12.76 -28.29
N LEU A 582 -2.49 13.24 -29.39
CA LEU A 582 -2.26 14.58 -29.92
C LEU A 582 -3.31 15.53 -29.36
N GLY A 583 -2.91 16.57 -28.62
CA GLY A 583 -3.85 17.56 -28.08
C GLY A 583 -4.62 18.31 -29.17
N ILE A 584 -5.80 18.88 -28.85
CA ILE A 584 -6.66 19.60 -29.84
C ILE A 584 -5.87 20.63 -30.67
N ASN A 585 -4.91 21.32 -30.05
CA ASN A 585 -4.10 22.35 -30.72
C ASN A 585 -3.12 21.80 -31.78
N GLN A 586 -2.96 20.47 -31.88
CA GLN A 586 -2.01 19.76 -32.75
C GLN A 586 -0.54 20.17 -32.57
N GLN A 587 -0.22 20.84 -31.46
CA GLN A 587 1.13 21.32 -31.15
C GLN A 587 1.84 20.48 -30.09
N VAL A 588 1.09 19.69 -29.30
CA VAL A 588 1.63 18.89 -28.22
C VAL A 588 1.11 17.45 -28.30
N ALA A 589 2.03 16.50 -28.36
CA ALA A 589 1.75 15.07 -28.29
C ALA A 589 2.22 14.47 -26.95
N VAL A 590 1.53 13.43 -26.48
CA VAL A 590 1.79 12.76 -25.20
C VAL A 590 1.73 11.25 -25.39
N ASP A 591 2.79 10.55 -25.01
CA ASP A 591 2.82 9.09 -25.01
C ASP A 591 2.36 8.54 -23.66
N ALA A 592 1.38 7.64 -23.66
CA ALA A 592 0.82 7.01 -22.47
C ALA A 592 0.73 5.49 -22.63
N ALA A 593 0.94 4.74 -21.54
CA ALA A 593 0.75 3.29 -21.50
C ALA A 593 -0.66 2.92 -21.04
N PHE A 594 -1.31 2.01 -21.76
CA PHE A 594 -2.58 1.40 -21.41
C PHE A 594 -2.40 -0.12 -21.26
N CYS A 595 -2.65 -0.63 -20.06
CA CYS A 595 -2.61 -2.06 -19.78
C CYS A 595 -4.02 -2.53 -19.39
N PRO A 596 -4.78 -3.17 -20.29
CA PRO A 596 -6.15 -3.58 -19.98
C PRO A 596 -6.18 -4.65 -18.88
N VAL A 597 -7.32 -4.76 -18.22
CA VAL A 597 -7.62 -5.89 -17.35
C VAL A 597 -8.02 -7.11 -18.19
N MET A 598 -7.31 -8.22 -18.00
CA MET A 598 -7.48 -9.45 -18.79
C MET A 598 -8.13 -10.60 -17.99
N SER A 599 -8.32 -10.45 -16.68
CA SER A 599 -8.86 -11.51 -15.82
C SER A 599 -9.63 -10.93 -14.65
N SER A 600 -10.70 -11.61 -14.23
CA SER A 600 -11.47 -11.26 -13.04
C SER A 600 -10.71 -11.47 -11.72
N GLU A 601 -9.60 -12.21 -11.74
CA GLU A 601 -8.64 -12.34 -10.63
C GLU A 601 -7.67 -11.15 -10.53
N ASP A 602 -7.55 -10.31 -11.58
CA ASP A 602 -6.80 -9.05 -11.48
C ASP A 602 -7.49 -8.15 -10.43
N PRO A 603 -6.76 -7.62 -9.44
CA PRO A 603 -7.30 -6.67 -8.47
C PRO A 603 -8.07 -5.51 -9.14
N ARG A 604 -7.57 -5.01 -10.28
CA ARG A 604 -8.13 -3.88 -11.06
C ARG A 604 -9.52 -4.19 -11.64
N ALA A 605 -9.89 -5.47 -11.79
CA ALA A 605 -11.23 -5.87 -12.22
C ALA A 605 -12.34 -5.43 -11.24
N LYS A 606 -12.00 -5.21 -9.96
CA LYS A 606 -13.03 -4.93 -8.94
C LYS A 606 -13.63 -3.54 -9.15
N GLY A 607 -14.88 -3.52 -9.63
CA GLY A 607 -15.67 -2.30 -9.83
C GLY A 607 -15.81 -1.85 -11.29
N LEU A 608 -15.12 -2.49 -12.23
CA LEU A 608 -15.34 -2.29 -13.66
C LEU A 608 -16.77 -2.72 -14.05
N PRO A 609 -17.35 -2.17 -15.13
CA PRO A 609 -18.58 -2.69 -15.69
C PRO A 609 -18.37 -4.14 -16.14
N LEU A 610 -19.41 -4.96 -16.04
CA LEU A 610 -19.41 -6.37 -16.48
C LEU A 610 -20.18 -6.54 -17.80
N ASP A 611 -20.68 -5.45 -18.36
CA ASP A 611 -21.41 -5.43 -19.62
C ASP A 611 -20.48 -5.82 -20.77
N PRO A 612 -20.87 -6.80 -21.62
CA PRO A 612 -20.02 -7.25 -22.72
C PRO A 612 -19.87 -6.15 -23.79
N HIS A 613 -18.69 -6.08 -24.40
CA HIS A 613 -18.39 -5.17 -25.50
C HIS A 613 -17.62 -5.90 -26.61
N GLY A 614 -17.64 -5.34 -27.83
CA GLY A 614 -17.07 -5.96 -29.03
C GLY A 614 -15.54 -5.93 -29.15
N ASN A 615 -14.81 -5.67 -28.05
CA ASN A 615 -13.34 -5.63 -28.02
C ASN A 615 -12.63 -4.67 -29.01
N SER A 616 -13.32 -3.72 -29.64
CA SER A 616 -12.62 -2.65 -30.37
C SER A 616 -11.73 -1.84 -29.42
N LEU A 617 -10.60 -1.32 -29.89
CA LEU A 617 -9.65 -0.62 -29.02
C LEU A 617 -10.31 0.54 -28.29
N LEU A 618 -11.20 1.29 -28.95
CA LEU A 618 -12.01 2.33 -28.31
C LEU A 618 -12.84 1.79 -27.13
N SER A 619 -13.49 0.64 -27.31
CA SER A 619 -14.27 0.00 -26.24
C SER A 619 -13.39 -0.40 -25.07
N CYS A 620 -12.24 -1.04 -25.33
CA CYS A 620 -11.27 -1.44 -24.31
C CYS A 620 -10.69 -0.24 -23.55
N LEU A 621 -10.40 0.88 -24.24
CA LEU A 621 -9.95 2.13 -23.62
C LEU A 621 -11.06 2.82 -22.80
N SER A 622 -12.33 2.58 -23.11
CA SER A 622 -13.48 3.16 -22.42
C SER A 622 -13.93 2.32 -21.23
N THR A 623 -13.75 0.99 -21.28
CA THR A 623 -14.14 0.05 -20.21
C THR A 623 -12.98 -0.31 -19.27
N GLY A 624 -11.74 -0.28 -19.76
CA GLY A 624 -10.53 -0.64 -19.04
C GLY A 624 -10.18 -2.13 -19.06
N PHE A 625 -10.91 -2.96 -19.80
CA PHE A 625 -10.74 -4.42 -19.82
C PHE A 625 -10.91 -5.05 -21.22
N LEU A 626 -10.53 -6.32 -21.35
CA LEU A 626 -10.83 -7.17 -22.51
C LEU A 626 -11.99 -8.11 -22.19
N CYS A 627 -13.03 -8.08 -23.01
CA CYS A 627 -14.25 -8.86 -22.84
C CYS A 627 -14.05 -10.32 -23.31
N PRO A 628 -14.59 -11.33 -22.59
CA PRO A 628 -15.44 -11.21 -21.40
C PRO A 628 -14.67 -11.25 -20.08
N LEU A 629 -15.03 -10.32 -19.18
CA LEU A 629 -14.51 -10.25 -17.80
C LEU A 629 -15.44 -11.00 -16.84
N GLY A 630 -15.63 -12.30 -17.05
CA GLY A 630 -16.51 -13.17 -16.26
C GLY A 630 -15.85 -13.74 -15.00
N ASP A 631 -16.66 -14.32 -14.10
CA ASP A 631 -16.15 -15.30 -13.13
C ASP A 631 -15.47 -16.47 -13.89
N PRO A 632 -14.44 -17.12 -13.31
CA PRO A 632 -13.74 -18.20 -13.98
C PRO A 632 -14.74 -19.30 -14.39
N ALA A 633 -14.80 -19.57 -15.70
CA ALA A 633 -15.55 -20.68 -16.25
C ALA A 633 -15.07 -22.01 -15.63
N PRO A 634 -15.88 -23.08 -15.68
CA PRO A 634 -15.37 -24.43 -15.45
C PRO A 634 -14.10 -24.66 -16.30
N PRO A 635 -13.11 -25.43 -15.80
CA PRO A 635 -11.81 -25.59 -16.46
C PRO A 635 -11.89 -26.15 -17.90
N ASP A 636 -13.06 -26.68 -18.30
CA ASP A 636 -13.32 -27.26 -19.60
C ASP A 636 -13.78 -26.23 -20.67
N LEU A 637 -13.99 -24.94 -20.31
CA LEU A 637 -14.23 -23.85 -21.25
C LEU A 637 -13.07 -22.85 -21.26
N HIS A 638 -12.19 -22.99 -22.25
CA HIS A 638 -11.25 -21.92 -22.62
C HIS A 638 -12.03 -20.74 -23.21
N ILE A 639 -12.28 -19.73 -22.38
CA ILE A 639 -12.67 -18.40 -22.84
C ILE A 639 -11.45 -17.77 -23.52
N ASN A 640 -11.44 -17.76 -24.85
CA ASN A 640 -10.42 -17.07 -25.61
C ASN A 640 -10.65 -15.57 -25.51
N LEU A 641 -9.69 -14.87 -24.89
CA LEU A 641 -9.57 -13.42 -25.01
C LEU A 641 -9.12 -13.07 -26.44
N PRO A 642 -9.52 -11.90 -26.97
CA PRO A 642 -9.06 -11.46 -28.29
C PRO A 642 -7.54 -11.32 -28.31
N SER A 643 -6.92 -11.73 -29.40
CA SER A 643 -5.50 -11.46 -29.66
C SER A 643 -5.23 -9.95 -29.80
N PRO A 644 -3.99 -9.49 -29.55
CA PRO A 644 -3.59 -8.11 -29.88
C PRO A 644 -3.91 -7.75 -31.34
N GLU A 645 -3.71 -8.68 -32.27
CA GLU A 645 -3.97 -8.56 -33.70
C GLU A 645 -5.45 -8.29 -34.00
N GLU A 646 -6.37 -9.04 -33.39
CA GLU A 646 -7.82 -8.80 -33.52
C GLU A 646 -8.22 -7.41 -33.05
N ILE A 647 -7.67 -6.95 -31.92
CA ILE A 647 -7.92 -5.59 -31.41
C ILE A 647 -7.33 -4.55 -32.39
N PHE A 648 -6.17 -4.84 -32.98
CA PHE A 648 -5.50 -3.95 -33.94
C PHE A 648 -6.30 -3.70 -35.23
N GLN A 649 -7.14 -4.65 -35.66
CA GLN A 649 -8.05 -4.46 -36.81
C GLN A 649 -9.05 -3.31 -36.61
N THR A 650 -9.36 -2.96 -35.35
CA THR A 650 -10.33 -1.90 -35.02
C THR A 650 -9.71 -0.52 -34.82
N VAL A 651 -8.38 -0.37 -34.84
CA VAL A 651 -7.70 0.87 -34.44
C VAL A 651 -8.05 2.06 -35.35
N GLY A 652 -8.38 1.81 -36.62
CA GLY A 652 -8.86 2.83 -37.55
C GLY A 652 -10.14 3.55 -37.10
N GLU A 653 -10.95 2.96 -36.22
CA GLU A 653 -12.12 3.62 -35.60
C GLU A 653 -11.74 4.86 -34.77
N LEU A 654 -10.48 4.95 -34.32
CA LEU A 654 -9.98 6.06 -33.51
C LEU A 654 -9.54 7.27 -34.37
N GLU A 655 -9.37 7.11 -35.67
CA GLU A 655 -8.87 8.19 -36.53
C GLU A 655 -9.86 9.37 -36.59
N GLY A 656 -9.38 10.57 -36.30
CA GLY A 656 -10.20 11.78 -36.21
C GLY A 656 -11.19 11.82 -35.03
N THR A 657 -11.28 10.78 -34.20
CA THR A 657 -12.20 10.76 -33.05
C THR A 657 -11.70 11.70 -31.95
N HIS A 658 -12.52 12.70 -31.59
CA HIS A 658 -12.23 13.62 -30.50
C HIS A 658 -12.55 12.98 -29.14
N LEU A 659 -11.52 12.85 -28.30
CA LEU A 659 -11.58 12.16 -27.02
C LEU A 659 -11.19 13.07 -25.84
N VAL A 660 -11.77 12.81 -24.67
CA VAL A 660 -11.18 13.16 -23.37
C VAL A 660 -10.40 11.95 -22.88
N CYS A 661 -9.08 12.10 -22.70
CA CYS A 661 -8.18 11.08 -22.19
C CYS A 661 -7.88 11.35 -20.71
N LEU A 662 -8.23 10.41 -19.84
CA LEU A 662 -7.96 10.45 -18.40
C LEU A 662 -6.60 9.82 -18.12
N LEU A 663 -5.65 10.62 -17.62
CA LEU A 663 -4.27 10.22 -17.38
C LEU A 663 -3.96 10.11 -15.88
N ASP A 664 -3.26 9.05 -15.50
CA ASP A 664 -2.61 8.87 -14.20
C ASP A 664 -1.10 9.10 -14.37
N LEU A 665 -0.58 10.17 -13.77
CA LEU A 665 0.84 10.53 -13.78
C LEU A 665 1.53 10.00 -12.51
N CYS A 666 2.76 9.51 -12.62
CA CYS A 666 3.57 9.10 -11.47
C CYS A 666 5.07 9.35 -11.67
N HIS A 667 5.69 10.15 -10.80
CA HIS A 667 7.14 10.41 -10.86
C HIS A 667 7.95 9.24 -10.28
N LEU A 668 8.91 8.71 -11.06
CA LEU A 668 9.69 7.51 -10.76
C LEU A 668 11.12 7.78 -10.25
N GLY A 669 11.54 9.05 -10.22
CA GLY A 669 12.85 9.48 -9.71
C GLY A 669 13.90 9.63 -10.82
N GLY A 670 14.79 10.62 -10.65
CA GLY A 670 15.47 11.24 -11.79
C GLY A 670 14.47 11.94 -12.70
N ASP A 671 14.78 12.08 -13.99
CA ASP A 671 13.89 12.72 -14.97
C ASP A 671 12.78 11.78 -15.50
N ARG A 672 12.44 10.72 -14.74
CA ARG A 672 11.55 9.64 -15.17
C ARG A 672 10.13 9.82 -14.64
N VAL A 673 9.17 9.87 -15.56
CA VAL A 673 7.74 9.98 -15.23
C VAL A 673 6.92 8.99 -16.04
N GLU A 674 6.13 8.18 -15.35
CA GLU A 674 5.15 7.29 -15.95
C GLU A 674 3.85 8.03 -16.23
N ILE A 675 3.32 7.83 -17.43
CA ILE A 675 2.01 8.33 -17.87
C ILE A 675 1.15 7.12 -18.24
N LEU A 676 0.10 6.86 -17.46
CA LEU A 676 -0.84 5.77 -17.71
C LEU A 676 -2.17 6.33 -18.22
N LEU A 677 -2.67 5.79 -19.33
CA LEU A 677 -4.02 6.08 -19.78
C LEU A 677 -5.00 5.24 -18.96
N ASN A 678 -5.81 5.89 -18.13
CA ASN A 678 -6.76 5.23 -17.24
C ASN A 678 -8.07 4.88 -17.96
N LYS A 679 -8.59 5.83 -18.76
CA LYS A 679 -9.85 5.73 -19.49
C LYS A 679 -9.93 6.79 -20.60
N VAL A 680 -10.66 6.51 -21.67
CA VAL A 680 -11.11 7.53 -22.64
C VAL A 680 -12.62 7.75 -22.57
N TYR A 681 -13.05 8.92 -23.02
CA TYR A 681 -14.44 9.29 -23.25
C TYR A 681 -14.57 9.93 -24.63
N GLN A 682 -15.57 9.53 -25.42
CA GLN A 682 -15.92 10.28 -26.63
C GLN A 682 -16.57 11.61 -26.24
N VAL A 683 -16.23 12.67 -26.97
CA VAL A 683 -16.90 13.96 -26.85
C VAL A 683 -18.19 13.94 -27.67
N THR A 684 -19.33 14.09 -26.99
CA THR A 684 -20.69 14.12 -27.56
C THR A 684 -21.27 15.53 -27.59
#